data_AF-A0A3D4VD13-F1
#
_entry.id   AF-A0A3D4VD13-F1
#
_cell.length_a   1.000
_cell.length_b   1.000
_cell.length_c   1.000
_cell.angle_alpha   90.00
_cell.angle_beta   90.00
_cell.angle_gamma   90.00
#
_symmetry.space_group_name_H-M   'P 1'
#
loop_
_entity.id
_entity.type
_entity.pdbx_description
1 polymer ?
#
loop_
_entity_poly.entity_id
_entity_poly.type
_entity_poly.pdbx_seq_one_letter_code
_entity_poly.pdbx_strand_id
1 'polypeptide(L)'
;MSHQRALLRVKCGNLLPEEHGMHAIRRPAQQPGATHESGAGHRPNRSLPNHRGRFMIATRKSTVARAWRAASLAAVVALMTACGGGEAAAPRVVSSVDVSPASVTVQPAQSTGLTATAREADGTAITGRSVVWSSSNPAVATVSATGVVTGVTDGVTSVSATVGSVSGSAAVVVRSTVATVGITPTTATVTMGRTPVQLSAAPRNAAGATLAGRAVTWSSSAPTIASVTATGLVAAVAPGTATISATSEGITGSAAITVAPDPCNVVRALPMGQTVAGTFTANDCVLSDSTALQRYAFTLTTRTKVEILMSSTVLDSYLFLVDSALNIIVEDDDGDTGRNARIMRTLPAGRYEIIANVFDPRTYGAYQLTLRNAPVPCTTGRTTTFPTTLAATLATSACRMNDGSYQDRYDITVATRGLYRVEVASTAFDAVAVVLDQNENVVAQDDDSGTGTDAYLEVALAPGRYTVLATGYPGQTGPYRISLVQAVDPCGVNRTITLGQSTINTLSTTDCALSDGGGPARYMHRTGLTLTTTTSVQIEMTSTVVDAYLILQNGATGAVVAENDDASSTTTNARILATLPAGNYIINTTTYNTGETGAYQISATVAPNSTVNVSVTPSVMSLVPGQTQSARTTVTGSANTAVIWQSSNTNVATVSTDGVVRALTPGTTTISAISQADPRRSGTIAVTVAATDGSVNLDVSGMYVVQSVQQADGRIPLVANRQAVARVFVRSSRTGLGTAQVRLRVIEGNATIATFNATATPTSTLDESCCSADFSISGSMIRAGVSLLADVDPNNLVGESNETDNVYPVVGPMPLNVISVPPMTMKLIPVQQGRSGAVGVASSSLFNIFRSVWPLEVINATVRTALVIDYTIGSQNFDDWIRLVRDVEIVRQAEGGAHYYYGLIRTRGTSGVLGLANGIPARTAIGIDEGSDFGPAESRLTFAHELGHTMGLRHAPCGGAAGPDPNYPFSDGRIGVYGMDTFGGNAIKGPVVNDIMTYCPNQWVSAHNYRKVMDFRQANPNGVGNLLAPTRALLVSGGIAADGITLDPAFSVTASPATADARGTHVIEGFDANNRPVFTWRFSPYRVDDARSEQEAFVVAVPMSEATQQKLVRLSVREATGAFGSARSAVRTSALAMAANAGATTAIPVNAMAQLRRSGGRTELTWSPAVSPAVMVRDRTTGEVIALGRTGTLDLSQFGAIERLDLHVSDGTKSARLVIDATTGALRR
;
A
#
# COMPACT_ATOMS: atom_id res chain seq x y z
N MET A 1 62.48 -7.95 -20.30
CA MET A 1 61.61 -7.75 -21.47
C MET A 1 60.26 -7.28 -20.93
N SER A 2 59.61 -6.19 -21.33
CA SER A 2 59.99 -4.92 -21.99
C SER A 2 58.82 -3.95 -21.72
N HIS A 3 58.99 -2.88 -20.93
CA HIS A 3 59.16 -1.48 -21.39
C HIS A 3 57.97 -0.88 -22.18
N GLN A 4 57.57 0.40 -22.07
CA GLN A 4 57.65 1.46 -21.03
C GLN A 4 56.91 2.72 -21.57
N ARG A 5 56.61 3.76 -20.74
CA ARG A 5 56.36 5.19 -21.16
C ARG A 5 55.06 5.46 -22.00
N ALA A 6 54.58 6.69 -22.31
CA ALA A 6 54.65 8.07 -21.74
C ALA A 6 53.70 9.02 -22.55
N LEU A 7 53.40 10.31 -22.25
CA LEU A 7 53.20 11.16 -21.04
C LEU A 7 52.68 12.57 -21.48
N LEU A 8 51.79 13.24 -20.70
CA LEU A 8 51.63 14.73 -20.59
C LEU A 8 51.09 15.56 -21.81
N ARG A 9 50.54 16.81 -21.73
CA ARG A 9 49.80 17.63 -20.71
C ARG A 9 49.34 19.02 -21.29
N VAL A 10 48.54 19.81 -20.52
CA VAL A 10 48.55 21.32 -20.41
C VAL A 10 47.94 22.15 -21.59
N LYS A 11 47.19 23.28 -21.43
CA LYS A 11 46.51 23.95 -20.27
C LYS A 11 45.42 24.98 -20.68
N CYS A 12 44.54 25.27 -19.73
CA CYS A 12 43.73 26.46 -19.35
C CYS A 12 43.75 27.81 -20.15
N GLY A 13 42.60 28.52 -20.11
CA GLY A 13 42.41 29.98 -20.28
C GLY A 13 40.97 30.39 -19.87
N ASN A 14 40.71 31.60 -19.35
CA ASN A 14 39.41 31.97 -18.75
C ASN A 14 39.10 33.50 -18.70
N LEU A 15 37.81 33.89 -18.71
CA LEU A 15 37.16 35.18 -18.28
C LEU A 15 37.35 36.54 -19.06
N LEU A 16 36.22 37.08 -19.57
CA LEU A 16 35.69 38.49 -19.51
C LEU A 16 36.54 39.68 -20.09
N PRO A 17 36.08 40.98 -20.17
CA PRO A 17 34.77 41.62 -19.85
C PRO A 17 34.15 42.62 -20.90
N GLU A 18 32.91 43.05 -20.61
CA GLU A 18 32.19 44.38 -20.72
C GLU A 18 32.35 45.48 -21.83
N GLU A 19 31.16 45.95 -22.28
CA GLU A 19 30.61 47.33 -22.49
C GLU A 19 31.06 48.41 -23.53
N HIS A 20 30.01 49.09 -24.07
CA HIS A 20 29.83 50.50 -24.58
C HIS A 20 30.85 51.22 -25.52
N GLY A 21 30.48 52.17 -26.41
CA GLY A 21 29.17 52.76 -26.82
C GLY A 21 29.30 53.98 -27.78
N MET A 22 28.19 54.63 -28.17
CA MET A 22 28.03 55.89 -28.99
C MET A 22 28.29 55.79 -30.52
N HIS A 23 27.30 56.05 -31.41
CA HIS A 23 26.81 57.34 -32.02
C HIS A 23 27.66 57.87 -33.21
N ALA A 24 27.14 58.54 -34.26
CA ALA A 24 25.85 59.19 -34.57
C ALA A 24 25.65 59.25 -36.13
N ILE A 25 24.64 59.81 -36.83
CA ILE A 25 23.35 60.52 -36.55
C ILE A 25 22.44 60.52 -37.82
N ARG A 26 21.17 60.99 -37.72
CA ARG A 26 20.10 61.14 -38.78
C ARG A 26 19.44 59.84 -39.26
N ARG A 27 18.18 59.74 -39.76
CA ARG A 27 17.02 60.64 -40.13
C ARG A 27 16.79 60.86 -41.64
N PRO A 28 15.52 60.92 -42.14
CA PRO A 28 14.27 61.18 -41.39
C PRO A 28 13.41 59.97 -40.95
N ALA A 29 12.14 59.87 -41.36
CA ALA A 29 11.03 59.33 -40.55
C ALA A 29 9.79 58.97 -41.44
N GLN A 30 8.59 58.56 -40.96
CA GLN A 30 8.02 58.55 -39.60
C GLN A 30 6.94 57.47 -39.36
N GLN A 31 6.65 57.21 -38.08
CA GLN A 31 5.68 56.25 -37.50
C GLN A 31 4.49 57.01 -36.84
N PRO A 32 3.43 56.37 -36.28
CA PRO A 32 3.46 55.59 -35.01
C PRO A 32 2.60 54.28 -35.07
N GLY A 33 2.46 53.41 -34.07
CA GLY A 33 2.75 53.46 -32.62
C GLY A 33 1.45 53.63 -31.80
N ALA A 34 0.72 52.56 -31.45
CA ALA A 34 0.88 51.68 -30.27
C ALA A 34 0.39 52.31 -28.93
N THR A 35 -0.21 51.51 -28.02
CA THR A 35 -0.05 51.54 -26.53
C THR A 35 -1.18 50.84 -25.74
N HIS A 36 -0.81 50.25 -24.59
CA HIS A 36 -1.53 50.09 -23.28
C HIS A 36 -3.01 49.58 -23.21
N GLU A 37 -3.55 49.11 -22.07
CA GLU A 37 -3.07 48.32 -20.90
C GLU A 37 -4.27 48.10 -19.94
N SER A 38 -4.16 47.16 -18.99
CA SER A 38 -4.94 47.07 -17.73
C SER A 38 -6.42 46.66 -17.73
N GLY A 39 -6.82 46.02 -16.63
CA GLY A 39 -7.97 46.51 -15.84
C GLY A 39 -9.33 45.80 -15.94
N ALA A 40 -9.54 44.78 -15.10
CA ALA A 40 -10.86 44.26 -14.69
C ALA A 40 -11.77 43.70 -15.84
N GLY A 41 -12.89 43.00 -15.57
CA GLY A 41 -13.37 42.40 -14.33
C GLY A 41 -14.88 42.13 -14.37
N HIS A 42 -15.36 41.25 -13.48
CA HIS A 42 -16.77 40.99 -13.17
C HIS A 42 -17.70 40.34 -14.24
N ARG A 43 -18.27 39.21 -13.81
CA ARG A 43 -19.60 38.66 -14.17
C ARG A 43 -20.69 39.74 -13.95
N PRO A 44 -21.92 39.69 -14.56
CA PRO A 44 -22.74 38.47 -14.53
C PRO A 44 -23.86 38.24 -15.60
N ASN A 45 -24.43 37.03 -15.51
CA ASN A 45 -25.83 36.60 -15.74
C ASN A 45 -26.70 37.13 -16.91
N ARG A 46 -27.33 36.14 -17.59
CA ARG A 46 -28.75 36.06 -18.02
C ARG A 46 -29.36 37.28 -18.76
N SER A 47 -29.89 37.00 -19.96
CA SER A 47 -31.34 36.73 -20.10
C SER A 47 -31.77 36.26 -21.50
N LEU A 48 -32.96 35.62 -21.54
CA LEU A 48 -33.84 35.42 -22.70
C LEU A 48 -34.68 36.73 -22.93
N PRO A 49 -35.61 36.89 -23.90
CA PRO A 49 -36.20 35.88 -24.81
C PRO A 49 -36.45 36.37 -26.28
N ASN A 50 -37.25 35.57 -27.00
CA ASN A 50 -38.03 35.82 -28.24
C ASN A 50 -38.53 37.29 -28.44
N HIS A 51 -38.96 37.77 -29.63
CA HIS A 51 -40.03 37.19 -30.49
C HIS A 51 -40.32 38.05 -31.75
N ARG A 52 -41.12 37.50 -32.69
CA ARG A 52 -41.86 38.16 -33.81
C ARG A 52 -40.98 38.69 -34.97
N GLY A 53 -41.49 38.82 -36.20
CA GLY A 53 -42.81 38.44 -36.73
C GLY A 53 -42.87 38.50 -38.27
N ARG A 54 -43.87 37.81 -38.88
CA ARG A 54 -44.13 37.85 -40.34
C ARG A 54 -44.92 39.10 -40.73
N PHE A 55 -44.72 39.63 -41.95
CA PHE A 55 -45.81 40.07 -42.86
C PHE A 55 -45.33 40.06 -44.33
N MET A 56 -46.08 40.65 -45.29
CA MET A 56 -46.25 40.09 -46.65
C MET A 56 -46.08 41.05 -47.84
N ILE A 57 -45.83 40.46 -49.03
CA ILE A 57 -46.26 40.85 -50.41
C ILE A 57 -45.44 41.87 -51.26
N ALA A 58 -44.95 41.36 -52.42
CA ALA A 58 -44.77 41.92 -53.79
C ALA A 58 -44.01 43.27 -54.04
N THR A 59 -43.22 43.45 -55.11
CA THR A 59 -43.59 43.38 -56.57
C THR A 59 -42.36 43.18 -57.52
N ARG A 60 -42.48 43.42 -58.86
CA ARG A 60 -41.55 42.97 -59.95
C ARG A 60 -40.68 44.09 -60.60
N LYS A 61 -39.50 43.70 -61.16
CA LYS A 61 -38.66 44.23 -62.31
C LYS A 61 -37.14 44.18 -61.94
N SER A 62 -36.08 43.82 -62.71
CA SER A 62 -35.65 43.87 -64.14
C SER A 62 -35.02 45.23 -64.57
N THR A 63 -33.85 45.39 -65.25
CA THR A 63 -32.85 44.52 -65.98
C THR A 63 -31.67 45.43 -66.51
N VAL A 64 -30.45 45.07 -66.97
CA VAL A 64 -29.60 43.84 -67.12
C VAL A 64 -28.12 44.18 -67.51
N ALA A 65 -27.14 43.31 -67.18
CA ALA A 65 -25.79 43.04 -67.80
C ALA A 65 -24.68 44.12 -68.04
N ARG A 66 -23.41 43.66 -68.05
CA ARG A 66 -22.33 43.82 -69.09
C ARG A 66 -21.01 43.15 -68.61
N ALA A 67 -20.14 42.44 -69.35
CA ALA A 67 -19.95 42.05 -70.76
C ALA A 67 -18.94 42.85 -71.65
N TRP A 68 -17.84 42.18 -72.04
CA TRP A 68 -16.92 42.42 -73.19
C TRP A 68 -16.39 41.02 -73.64
N ARG A 69 -16.17 40.56 -74.90
CA ARG A 69 -15.89 41.10 -76.27
C ARG A 69 -14.39 41.14 -76.67
N ALA A 70 -13.95 40.86 -77.91
CA ALA A 70 -14.57 40.25 -79.13
C ALA A 70 -13.53 40.02 -80.30
N ALA A 71 -14.01 39.66 -81.52
CA ALA A 71 -13.36 39.60 -82.86
C ALA A 71 -12.56 38.31 -83.20
N SER A 72 -12.29 37.86 -84.45
CA SER A 72 -12.82 38.05 -85.85
C SER A 72 -12.06 37.07 -86.81
N LEU A 73 -12.37 36.74 -88.08
CA LEU A 73 -13.45 37.07 -89.05
C LEU A 73 -13.94 35.75 -89.75
N ALA A 74 -14.21 35.49 -91.06
CA ALA A 74 -14.12 36.16 -92.39
C ALA A 74 -15.31 35.79 -93.34
N ALA A 75 -15.10 35.41 -94.62
CA ALA A 75 -16.13 35.07 -95.64
C ALA A 75 -15.68 33.90 -96.59
N VAL A 76 -16.23 33.53 -97.78
CA VAL A 76 -16.60 34.29 -99.01
C VAL A 76 -17.57 33.49 -99.95
N VAL A 77 -18.54 34.19 -100.58
CA VAL A 77 -19.27 34.01 -101.90
C VAL A 77 -19.28 32.62 -102.60
N ALA A 78 -20.37 31.81 -102.56
CA ALA A 78 -21.59 31.73 -103.46
C ALA A 78 -21.49 30.67 -104.63
N LEU A 79 -22.44 30.36 -105.55
CA LEU A 79 -23.76 30.88 -106.01
C LEU A 79 -24.58 29.80 -106.84
N MET A 80 -25.84 30.10 -107.27
CA MET A 80 -26.69 29.48 -108.35
C MET A 80 -27.40 28.09 -108.23
N THR A 81 -28.71 28.16 -107.92
CA THR A 81 -29.91 27.48 -108.54
C THR A 81 -29.88 26.08 -109.21
N ALA A 82 -30.87 25.21 -108.86
CA ALA A 82 -31.92 24.67 -109.78
C ALA A 82 -33.05 23.91 -109.03
N CYS A 83 -34.19 23.67 -109.69
CA CYS A 83 -35.44 23.09 -109.12
C CYS A 83 -35.44 21.55 -108.92
N GLY A 84 -36.37 21.05 -108.07
CA GLY A 84 -36.93 19.70 -108.23
C GLY A 84 -37.61 19.07 -107.01
N GLY A 85 -38.87 18.62 -107.17
CA GLY A 85 -39.48 17.57 -106.36
C GLY A 85 -40.02 17.94 -104.97
N GLY A 86 -41.21 17.44 -104.63
CA GLY A 86 -41.68 17.32 -103.26
C GLY A 86 -41.93 15.85 -102.94
N GLU A 87 -41.33 15.34 -101.86
CA GLU A 87 -41.52 13.96 -101.38
C GLU A 87 -41.93 13.94 -99.89
N ALA A 88 -42.53 12.83 -99.47
CA ALA A 88 -43.15 12.70 -98.15
C ALA A 88 -42.12 12.63 -97.02
N ALA A 89 -42.44 13.28 -95.89
CA ALA A 89 -41.54 13.35 -94.74
C ALA A 89 -41.31 11.98 -94.08
N ALA A 90 -40.04 11.62 -93.89
CA ALA A 90 -39.62 10.39 -93.22
C ALA A 90 -40.04 10.35 -91.73
N PRO A 91 -40.24 9.15 -91.14
CA PRO A 91 -40.72 9.02 -89.76
C PRO A 91 -39.67 9.45 -88.72
N ARG A 92 -40.04 10.42 -87.87
CA ARG A 92 -39.23 10.88 -86.72
C ARG A 92 -38.76 9.73 -85.81
N VAL A 93 -37.48 9.68 -85.50
CA VAL A 93 -36.83 8.58 -84.75
C VAL A 93 -36.52 9.01 -83.31
N VAL A 94 -36.89 8.20 -82.33
CA VAL A 94 -36.59 8.46 -80.91
C VAL A 94 -35.12 8.19 -80.64
N SER A 95 -34.43 9.13 -80.01
CA SER A 95 -33.02 9.04 -79.60
C SER A 95 -32.82 9.06 -78.08
N SER A 96 -33.73 9.67 -77.31
CA SER A 96 -33.75 9.58 -75.84
C SER A 96 -35.18 9.64 -75.29
N VAL A 97 -35.35 9.27 -74.02
CA VAL A 97 -36.57 9.49 -73.24
C VAL A 97 -36.17 10.05 -71.88
N ASP A 98 -36.57 11.28 -71.57
CA ASP A 98 -36.37 11.88 -70.25
C ASP A 98 -37.54 11.50 -69.34
N VAL A 99 -37.26 11.00 -68.13
CA VAL A 99 -38.29 10.79 -67.08
C VAL A 99 -38.16 11.87 -66.01
N SER A 100 -39.26 12.58 -65.74
CA SER A 100 -39.29 13.71 -64.82
C SER A 100 -40.44 13.60 -63.79
N PRO A 101 -40.17 13.82 -62.49
CA PRO A 101 -38.85 14.03 -61.89
C PRO A 101 -38.00 12.74 -61.89
N ALA A 102 -36.68 12.87 -61.95
CA ALA A 102 -35.73 11.75 -62.00
C ALA A 102 -35.68 10.91 -60.70
N SER A 103 -36.26 11.39 -59.61
CA SER A 103 -36.46 10.63 -58.38
C SER A 103 -37.71 11.10 -57.61
N VAL A 104 -38.44 10.18 -57.02
CA VAL A 104 -39.58 10.45 -56.11
C VAL A 104 -39.47 9.64 -54.82
N THR A 105 -39.97 10.21 -53.72
CA THR A 105 -40.18 9.51 -52.46
C THR A 105 -41.67 9.51 -52.13
N VAL A 106 -42.24 8.33 -51.84
CA VAL A 106 -43.65 8.17 -51.43
C VAL A 106 -43.75 7.29 -50.18
N GLN A 107 -44.89 7.34 -49.50
CA GLN A 107 -45.24 6.36 -48.47
C GLN A 107 -45.95 5.15 -49.12
N PRO A 108 -46.02 3.98 -48.44
CA PRO A 108 -46.94 2.92 -48.84
C PRO A 108 -48.38 3.43 -49.02
N ALA A 109 -49.06 2.94 -50.05
CA ALA A 109 -50.38 3.37 -50.52
C ALA A 109 -50.52 4.85 -50.96
N GLN A 110 -49.44 5.65 -50.98
CA GLN A 110 -49.42 6.98 -51.62
C GLN A 110 -48.99 6.88 -53.09
N SER A 111 -49.49 7.81 -53.91
CA SER A 111 -49.23 7.85 -55.35
C SER A 111 -48.68 9.19 -55.81
N THR A 112 -47.88 9.20 -56.88
CA THR A 112 -47.34 10.41 -57.52
C THR A 112 -47.20 10.23 -59.03
N GLY A 113 -47.23 11.32 -59.79
CA GLY A 113 -47.09 11.29 -61.25
C GLY A 113 -45.62 11.40 -61.69
N LEU A 114 -45.19 10.49 -62.58
CA LEU A 114 -44.03 10.68 -63.43
C LEU A 114 -44.47 11.09 -64.83
N THR A 115 -43.62 11.85 -65.52
CA THR A 115 -43.81 12.28 -66.91
C THR A 115 -42.65 11.79 -67.76
N ALA A 116 -42.90 11.44 -69.02
CA ALA A 116 -41.89 10.96 -69.95
C ALA A 116 -41.89 11.81 -71.23
N THR A 117 -40.72 12.30 -71.65
CA THR A 117 -40.55 13.10 -72.86
C THR A 117 -39.58 12.41 -73.81
N ALA A 118 -40.08 11.88 -74.92
CA ALA A 118 -39.24 11.35 -76.00
C ALA A 118 -38.61 12.50 -76.79
N ARG A 119 -37.36 12.32 -77.26
CA ARG A 119 -36.64 13.31 -78.08
C ARG A 119 -35.97 12.70 -79.30
N GLU A 120 -35.76 13.52 -80.32
CA GLU A 120 -34.85 13.26 -81.44
C GLU A 120 -33.39 13.58 -81.06
N ALA A 121 -32.43 13.24 -81.92
CA ALA A 121 -31.00 13.41 -81.67
C ALA A 121 -30.54 14.87 -81.56
N ASP A 122 -31.36 15.84 -81.98
CA ASP A 122 -31.16 17.28 -81.82
C ASP A 122 -31.75 17.83 -80.50
N GLY A 123 -32.42 16.99 -79.71
CA GLY A 123 -33.13 17.35 -78.48
C GLY A 123 -34.60 17.76 -78.66
N THR A 124 -35.11 17.84 -79.90
CA THR A 124 -36.51 18.18 -80.21
C THR A 124 -37.47 17.15 -79.61
N ALA A 125 -38.49 17.62 -78.89
CA ALA A 125 -39.46 16.74 -78.22
C ALA A 125 -40.47 16.13 -79.20
N ILE A 126 -40.67 14.81 -79.12
CA ILE A 126 -41.59 14.05 -79.98
C ILE A 126 -42.92 13.85 -79.23
N THR A 127 -43.99 14.47 -79.72
CA THR A 127 -45.35 14.32 -79.17
C THR A 127 -46.14 13.20 -79.86
N GLY A 128 -47.22 12.74 -79.22
CA GLY A 128 -48.16 11.77 -79.80
C GLY A 128 -47.67 10.31 -79.92
N ARG A 129 -46.48 9.97 -79.39
CA ARG A 129 -46.01 8.58 -79.29
C ARG A 129 -46.55 7.92 -78.01
N SER A 130 -46.86 6.62 -78.10
CA SER A 130 -47.23 5.81 -76.94
C SER A 130 -46.02 5.57 -76.03
N VAL A 131 -46.24 5.73 -74.72
CA VAL A 131 -45.24 5.43 -73.68
C VAL A 131 -45.65 4.14 -72.96
N VAL A 132 -44.73 3.18 -72.87
CA VAL A 132 -44.89 1.97 -72.07
C VAL A 132 -44.13 2.16 -70.76
N TRP A 133 -44.85 2.12 -69.63
CA TRP A 133 -44.27 2.23 -68.30
C TRP A 133 -44.06 0.86 -67.65
N SER A 134 -42.98 0.70 -66.90
CA SER A 134 -42.71 -0.49 -66.09
C SER A 134 -41.99 -0.14 -64.79
N SER A 135 -42.14 -0.98 -63.76
CA SER A 135 -41.36 -0.93 -62.51
C SER A 135 -40.44 -2.15 -62.47
N SER A 136 -39.18 -1.98 -62.09
CA SER A 136 -38.24 -3.10 -61.92
C SER A 136 -38.56 -3.97 -60.70
N ASN A 137 -39.32 -3.45 -59.74
CA ASN A 137 -39.89 -4.20 -58.62
C ASN A 137 -41.30 -3.69 -58.24
N PRO A 138 -42.37 -4.28 -58.83
CA PRO A 138 -43.77 -3.97 -58.51
C PRO A 138 -44.17 -4.17 -57.04
N ALA A 139 -43.44 -5.00 -56.28
CA ALA A 139 -43.72 -5.23 -54.86
C ALA A 139 -43.20 -4.09 -53.95
N VAL A 140 -42.26 -3.27 -54.44
CA VAL A 140 -41.85 -2.01 -53.81
C VAL A 140 -42.78 -0.89 -54.26
N ALA A 141 -42.93 -0.67 -55.58
CA ALA A 141 -43.88 0.30 -56.13
C ALA A 141 -44.37 -0.12 -57.53
N THR A 142 -45.66 0.07 -57.78
CA THR A 142 -46.29 -0.13 -59.09
C THR A 142 -46.31 1.16 -59.91
N VAL A 143 -46.56 1.06 -61.22
CA VAL A 143 -46.78 2.22 -62.11
C VAL A 143 -47.95 1.95 -63.06
N SER A 144 -48.79 2.95 -63.30
CA SER A 144 -49.90 2.88 -64.25
C SER A 144 -49.44 3.06 -65.70
N ALA A 145 -50.30 2.73 -66.67
CA ALA A 145 -50.10 3.06 -68.08
C ALA A 145 -49.99 4.58 -68.36
N THR A 146 -50.38 5.43 -67.41
CA THR A 146 -50.28 6.90 -67.49
C THR A 146 -49.09 7.48 -66.70
N GLY A 147 -48.19 6.64 -66.16
CA GLY A 147 -47.01 7.09 -65.41
C GLY A 147 -47.28 7.43 -63.94
N VAL A 148 -48.45 7.10 -63.40
CA VAL A 148 -48.75 7.28 -61.96
C VAL A 148 -48.12 6.13 -61.18
N VAL A 149 -47.14 6.44 -60.34
CA VAL A 149 -46.45 5.50 -59.45
C VAL A 149 -47.19 5.41 -58.13
N THR A 150 -47.36 4.21 -57.59
CA THR A 150 -47.97 3.96 -56.27
C THR A 150 -47.03 3.13 -55.40
N GLY A 151 -46.69 3.62 -54.21
CA GLY A 151 -45.86 2.90 -53.24
C GLY A 151 -46.61 1.70 -52.64
N VAL A 152 -45.93 0.55 -52.50
CA VAL A 152 -46.50 -0.71 -51.99
C VAL A 152 -45.84 -1.11 -50.68
N THR A 153 -44.50 -1.18 -50.62
CA THR A 153 -43.73 -1.58 -49.42
C THR A 153 -42.42 -0.78 -49.34
N ASP A 154 -41.96 -0.44 -48.13
CA ASP A 154 -40.68 0.26 -47.90
C ASP A 154 -39.52 -0.39 -48.67
N GLY A 155 -38.81 0.40 -49.48
CA GLY A 155 -37.77 -0.10 -50.39
C GLY A 155 -37.39 0.92 -51.48
N VAL A 156 -36.55 0.48 -52.43
CA VAL A 156 -36.17 1.28 -53.61
C VAL A 156 -36.38 0.45 -54.87
N THR A 157 -36.96 1.06 -55.90
CA THR A 157 -37.15 0.48 -57.24
C THR A 157 -36.89 1.53 -58.32
N SER A 158 -36.69 1.11 -59.56
CA SER A 158 -36.63 2.01 -60.71
C SER A 158 -37.89 1.87 -61.56
N VAL A 159 -38.49 3.00 -61.92
CA VAL A 159 -39.61 3.05 -62.87
C VAL A 159 -39.11 3.59 -64.20
N SER A 160 -39.34 2.83 -65.26
CA SER A 160 -38.86 3.10 -66.62
C SER A 160 -40.02 3.49 -67.54
N ALA A 161 -39.75 4.40 -68.46
CA ALA A 161 -40.63 4.78 -69.56
C ALA A 161 -39.94 4.44 -70.88
N THR A 162 -40.61 3.66 -71.73
CA THR A 162 -40.09 3.20 -73.02
C THR A 162 -40.94 3.74 -74.16
N VAL A 163 -40.31 4.27 -75.20
CA VAL A 163 -40.96 4.79 -76.42
C VAL A 163 -40.25 4.19 -77.64
N GLY A 164 -40.91 3.25 -78.32
CA GLY A 164 -40.25 2.41 -79.31
C GLY A 164 -39.23 1.48 -78.64
N SER A 165 -37.97 1.54 -79.08
CA SER A 165 -36.84 0.77 -78.52
C SER A 165 -36.01 1.53 -77.48
N VAL A 166 -36.33 2.80 -77.19
CA VAL A 166 -35.54 3.68 -76.32
C VAL A 166 -36.26 3.89 -74.99
N SER A 167 -35.52 3.86 -73.88
CA SER A 167 -36.07 4.03 -72.53
C SER A 167 -35.29 5.03 -71.68
N GLY A 168 -35.99 5.61 -70.72
CA GLY A 168 -35.44 6.39 -69.61
C GLY A 168 -36.03 5.91 -68.29
N SER A 169 -35.47 6.32 -67.15
CA SER A 169 -35.92 5.85 -65.84
C SER A 169 -35.81 6.90 -64.74
N ALA A 170 -36.60 6.72 -63.67
CA ALA A 170 -36.54 7.47 -62.43
C ALA A 170 -36.47 6.53 -61.23
N ALA A 171 -35.81 6.98 -60.15
CA ALA A 171 -35.73 6.24 -58.90
C ALA A 171 -36.98 6.48 -58.02
N VAL A 172 -37.59 5.41 -57.53
CA VAL A 172 -38.73 5.46 -56.61
C VAL A 172 -38.31 4.90 -55.27
N VAL A 173 -38.34 5.75 -54.24
CA VAL A 173 -38.12 5.37 -52.85
C VAL A 173 -39.47 5.29 -52.15
N VAL A 174 -39.79 4.14 -51.56
CA VAL A 174 -40.96 3.98 -50.70
C VAL A 174 -40.48 3.94 -49.26
N ARG A 175 -41.05 4.79 -48.39
CA ARG A 175 -40.61 4.90 -46.99
C ARG A 175 -41.72 5.32 -46.05
N SER A 176 -42.00 4.48 -45.05
CA SER A 176 -42.88 4.78 -43.91
C SER A 176 -42.26 5.84 -42.99
N THR A 177 -43.06 6.72 -42.39
CA THR A 177 -42.62 7.66 -41.35
C THR A 177 -42.68 7.03 -39.95
N VAL A 178 -41.84 7.50 -39.03
CA VAL A 178 -41.98 7.20 -37.60
C VAL A 178 -43.29 7.79 -37.08
N ALA A 179 -44.02 7.02 -36.26
CA ALA A 179 -45.24 7.43 -35.56
C ALA A 179 -45.11 7.30 -34.03
N THR A 180 -44.32 6.35 -33.53
CA THR A 180 -43.94 6.23 -32.11
C THR A 180 -42.46 5.87 -31.97
N VAL A 181 -41.87 6.20 -30.83
CA VAL A 181 -40.54 5.69 -30.41
C VAL A 181 -40.71 5.05 -29.04
N GLY A 182 -40.59 3.73 -28.97
CA GLY A 182 -40.57 3.02 -27.68
C GLY A 182 -39.16 3.02 -27.08
N ILE A 183 -39.03 3.28 -25.79
CA ILE A 183 -37.77 3.10 -25.05
C ILE A 183 -37.90 1.87 -24.15
N THR A 184 -36.84 1.06 -24.07
CA THR A 184 -36.76 -0.10 -23.17
C THR A 184 -35.41 -0.12 -22.45
N PRO A 185 -35.37 -0.24 -21.10
CA PRO A 185 -36.52 -0.17 -20.18
C PRO A 185 -37.16 1.23 -20.11
N THR A 186 -38.43 1.30 -19.70
CA THR A 186 -39.17 2.58 -19.50
C THR A 186 -38.89 3.24 -18.15
N THR A 187 -38.39 2.48 -17.17
CA THR A 187 -37.88 2.99 -15.90
C THR A 187 -36.59 2.27 -15.52
N ALA A 188 -35.66 2.96 -14.87
CA ALA A 188 -34.47 2.33 -14.28
C ALA A 188 -33.95 3.10 -13.07
N THR A 189 -33.26 2.39 -12.17
CA THR A 189 -32.48 2.98 -11.08
C THR A 189 -30.99 2.78 -11.38
N VAL A 190 -30.18 3.83 -11.19
CA VAL A 190 -28.72 3.80 -11.36
C VAL A 190 -28.06 4.30 -10.08
N THR A 191 -27.07 3.59 -9.55
CA THR A 191 -26.33 4.03 -8.35
C THR A 191 -25.07 4.79 -8.77
N MET A 192 -24.72 5.88 -8.06
CA MET A 192 -23.43 6.55 -8.28
C MET A 192 -22.26 5.58 -8.15
N GLY A 193 -21.23 5.74 -8.99
CA GLY A 193 -20.04 4.88 -9.00
C GLY A 193 -20.25 3.44 -9.51
N ARG A 194 -21.48 3.06 -9.91
CA ARG A 194 -21.81 1.73 -10.44
C ARG A 194 -22.09 1.76 -11.95
N THR A 195 -22.28 0.57 -12.54
CA THR A 195 -22.40 0.36 -13.99
C THR A 195 -23.52 1.21 -14.63
N PRO A 196 -23.24 1.98 -15.71
CA PRO A 196 -24.24 2.69 -16.48
C PRO A 196 -25.33 1.76 -17.06
N VAL A 197 -26.56 2.26 -17.17
CA VAL A 197 -27.70 1.51 -17.74
C VAL A 197 -27.83 1.82 -19.23
N GLN A 198 -27.83 0.80 -20.08
CA GLN A 198 -28.08 0.93 -21.51
C GLN A 198 -29.58 0.96 -21.78
N LEU A 199 -30.08 2.08 -22.33
CA LEU A 199 -31.43 2.16 -22.89
C LEU A 199 -31.42 1.80 -24.38
N SER A 200 -32.50 1.20 -24.87
CA SER A 200 -32.71 0.93 -26.28
C SER A 200 -33.92 1.72 -26.80
N ALA A 201 -33.87 2.18 -28.05
CA ALA A 201 -34.96 2.92 -28.69
C ALA A 201 -35.42 2.23 -29.98
N ALA A 202 -36.73 2.05 -30.12
CA ALA A 202 -37.37 1.40 -31.26
C ALA A 202 -38.39 2.34 -31.93
N PRO A 203 -37.98 3.09 -32.97
CA PRO A 203 -38.91 3.83 -33.83
C PRO A 203 -39.84 2.87 -34.57
N ARG A 204 -41.13 3.18 -34.63
CA ARG A 204 -42.18 2.35 -35.26
C ARG A 204 -43.09 3.19 -36.15
N ASN A 205 -43.63 2.59 -37.21
CA ASN A 205 -44.67 3.23 -38.04
C ASN A 205 -46.06 3.17 -37.38
N ALA A 206 -47.08 3.75 -38.02
CA ALA A 206 -48.45 3.77 -37.52
C ALA A 206 -49.11 2.38 -37.37
N ALA A 207 -48.58 1.35 -38.05
CA ALA A 207 -49.00 -0.05 -37.90
C ALA A 207 -48.19 -0.80 -36.80
N GLY A 208 -47.35 -0.10 -36.04
CA GLY A 208 -46.55 -0.66 -34.95
C GLY A 208 -45.29 -1.40 -35.38
N ALA A 209 -45.01 -1.51 -36.68
CA ALA A 209 -43.82 -2.19 -37.20
C ALA A 209 -42.55 -1.36 -36.97
N THR A 210 -41.49 -2.00 -36.49
CA THR A 210 -40.20 -1.35 -36.19
C THR A 210 -39.50 -0.89 -37.47
N LEU A 211 -39.02 0.35 -37.47
CA LEU A 211 -38.34 0.97 -38.60
C LEU A 211 -36.82 0.94 -38.39
N ALA A 212 -36.13 0.09 -39.14
CA ALA A 212 -34.67 0.04 -39.16
C ALA A 212 -34.05 1.27 -39.86
N GLY A 213 -32.76 1.52 -39.61
CA GLY A 213 -31.98 2.57 -40.27
C GLY A 213 -32.46 4.01 -39.97
N ARG A 214 -33.16 4.22 -38.85
CA ARG A 214 -33.62 5.55 -38.42
C ARG A 214 -32.64 6.15 -37.42
N ALA A 215 -32.26 7.40 -37.63
CA ALA A 215 -31.44 8.14 -36.67
C ALA A 215 -32.25 8.41 -35.39
N VAL A 216 -31.62 8.21 -34.23
CA VAL A 216 -32.18 8.51 -32.92
C VAL A 216 -31.25 9.48 -32.20
N THR A 217 -31.79 10.59 -31.70
CA THR A 217 -31.08 11.54 -30.84
C THR A 217 -31.53 11.36 -29.40
N TRP A 218 -30.57 11.28 -28.47
CA TRP A 218 -30.83 11.10 -27.05
C TRP A 218 -30.62 12.40 -26.28
N SER A 219 -31.40 12.62 -25.21
CA SER A 219 -31.23 13.76 -24.30
C SER A 219 -31.67 13.43 -22.87
N SER A 220 -31.14 14.17 -21.90
CA SER A 220 -31.54 14.08 -20.48
C SER A 220 -32.16 15.40 -20.03
N SER A 221 -33.24 15.33 -19.25
CA SER A 221 -33.84 16.51 -18.62
C SER A 221 -32.98 17.11 -17.51
N ALA A 222 -32.04 16.33 -16.95
CA ALA A 222 -31.12 16.76 -15.90
C ALA A 222 -29.75 16.07 -16.07
N PRO A 223 -28.89 16.55 -17.00
CA PRO A 223 -27.58 15.94 -17.27
C PRO A 223 -26.63 15.89 -16.06
N THR A 224 -26.84 16.77 -15.07
CA THR A 224 -26.09 16.81 -13.80
C THR A 224 -26.60 15.82 -12.75
N ILE A 225 -27.70 15.12 -13.02
CA ILE A 225 -28.24 14.03 -12.19
C ILE A 225 -27.97 12.70 -12.91
N ALA A 226 -28.43 12.57 -14.16
CA ALA A 226 -28.11 11.46 -15.04
C ALA A 226 -27.75 11.97 -16.44
N SER A 227 -26.56 11.60 -16.92
CA SER A 227 -26.09 11.89 -18.28
C SER A 227 -26.49 10.76 -19.24
N VAL A 228 -26.60 11.05 -20.54
CA VAL A 228 -26.87 10.03 -21.58
C VAL A 228 -26.00 10.26 -22.81
N THR A 229 -25.48 9.18 -23.38
CA THR A 229 -24.67 9.19 -24.60
C THR A 229 -25.52 9.15 -25.87
N ALA A 230 -24.91 9.43 -27.03
CA ALA A 230 -25.56 9.29 -28.33
C ALA A 230 -26.03 7.86 -28.67
N THR A 231 -25.59 6.84 -27.94
CA THR A 231 -26.03 5.44 -28.08
C THR A 231 -27.07 5.02 -27.05
N GLY A 232 -27.52 5.91 -26.15
CA GLY A 232 -28.51 5.60 -25.11
C GLY A 232 -27.96 5.00 -23.81
N LEU A 233 -26.63 4.98 -23.63
CA LEU A 233 -26.01 4.60 -22.36
C LEU A 233 -26.18 5.74 -21.33
N VAL A 234 -26.79 5.45 -20.19
CA VAL A 234 -27.13 6.41 -19.12
C VAL A 234 -26.23 6.22 -17.89
N ALA A 235 -25.52 7.26 -17.48
CA ALA A 235 -24.62 7.23 -16.32
C ALA A 235 -25.07 8.20 -15.22
N ALA A 236 -25.03 7.73 -13.97
CA ALA A 236 -25.29 8.52 -12.77
C ALA A 236 -24.24 9.62 -12.56
N VAL A 237 -24.67 10.80 -12.12
CA VAL A 237 -23.82 11.98 -11.86
C VAL A 237 -24.07 12.56 -10.47
N ALA A 238 -25.34 12.64 -10.04
CA ALA A 238 -25.72 13.06 -8.68
C ALA A 238 -27.07 12.40 -8.29
N PRO A 239 -27.39 12.22 -6.99
CA PRO A 239 -28.65 11.63 -6.56
C PRO A 239 -29.86 12.50 -6.94
N GLY A 240 -30.97 11.86 -7.33
CA GLY A 240 -32.18 12.56 -7.77
C GLY A 240 -32.96 11.78 -8.83
N THR A 241 -33.72 12.49 -9.67
CA THR A 241 -34.44 11.89 -10.80
C THR A 241 -34.22 12.69 -12.10
N ALA A 242 -34.27 11.99 -13.24
CA ALA A 242 -34.13 12.56 -14.57
C ALA A 242 -35.00 11.80 -15.58
N THR A 243 -35.52 12.49 -16.59
CA THR A 243 -36.19 11.86 -17.73
C THR A 243 -35.22 11.81 -18.90
N ILE A 244 -35.01 10.62 -19.45
CA ILE A 244 -34.22 10.41 -20.67
C ILE A 244 -35.17 10.28 -21.85
N SER A 245 -34.90 11.04 -22.91
CA SER A 245 -35.72 11.09 -24.12
C SER A 245 -34.95 10.57 -25.32
N ALA A 246 -35.65 9.90 -26.23
CA ALA A 246 -35.12 9.42 -27.50
C ALA A 246 -36.02 9.89 -28.64
N THR A 247 -35.47 10.67 -29.56
CA THR A 247 -36.23 11.33 -30.64
C THR A 247 -35.80 10.82 -32.01
N SER A 248 -36.76 10.49 -32.88
CA SER A 248 -36.53 10.06 -34.26
C SER A 248 -37.58 10.68 -35.19
N GLU A 249 -37.15 11.32 -36.27
CA GLU A 249 -38.02 12.03 -37.24
C GLU A 249 -38.98 13.07 -36.59
N GLY A 250 -38.62 13.60 -35.42
CA GLY A 250 -39.43 14.56 -34.64
C GLY A 250 -40.37 13.93 -33.60
N ILE A 251 -40.49 12.60 -33.58
CA ILE A 251 -41.28 11.84 -32.60
C ILE A 251 -40.39 11.43 -31.43
N THR A 252 -40.85 11.64 -30.19
CA THR A 252 -40.07 11.41 -28.97
C THR A 252 -40.70 10.34 -28.08
N GLY A 253 -39.90 9.37 -27.64
CA GLY A 253 -40.17 8.49 -26.51
C GLY A 253 -39.43 8.95 -25.25
N SER A 254 -39.83 8.47 -24.08
CA SER A 254 -39.22 8.82 -22.79
C SER A 254 -39.12 7.64 -21.82
N ALA A 255 -38.12 7.67 -20.95
CA ALA A 255 -37.92 6.76 -19.83
C ALA A 255 -37.53 7.55 -18.56
N ALA A 256 -37.96 7.09 -17.39
CA ALA A 256 -37.68 7.74 -16.11
C ALA A 256 -36.51 7.07 -15.38
N ILE A 257 -35.52 7.86 -14.96
CA ILE A 257 -34.31 7.40 -14.28
C ILE A 257 -34.28 7.96 -12.86
N THR A 258 -34.09 7.07 -11.88
CA THR A 258 -33.79 7.43 -10.49
C THR A 258 -32.30 7.21 -10.25
N VAL A 259 -31.62 8.20 -9.68
CA VAL A 259 -30.20 8.07 -9.29
C VAL A 259 -30.09 7.95 -7.78
N ALA A 260 -29.57 6.81 -7.33
CA ALA A 260 -29.32 6.52 -5.93
C ALA A 260 -27.91 7.00 -5.50
N PRO A 261 -27.73 7.46 -4.25
CA PRO A 261 -26.40 7.71 -3.71
C PRO A 261 -25.60 6.43 -3.63
N ASP A 262 -24.27 6.53 -3.72
CA ASP A 262 -23.38 5.41 -3.48
C ASP A 262 -23.46 4.97 -2.00
N PRO A 263 -23.82 3.70 -1.69
CA PRO A 263 -23.95 3.22 -0.32
C PRO A 263 -22.64 3.32 0.48
N CYS A 264 -21.47 3.30 -0.15
CA CYS A 264 -20.18 3.47 0.54
C CYS A 264 -19.98 4.86 1.14
N ASN A 265 -20.75 5.84 0.67
CA ASN A 265 -20.74 7.23 1.12
C ASN A 265 -21.94 7.58 2.03
N VAL A 266 -22.79 6.59 2.39
CA VAL A 266 -23.90 6.79 3.33
C VAL A 266 -23.43 6.58 4.77
N VAL A 267 -23.28 7.69 5.50
CA VAL A 267 -22.96 7.69 6.93
C VAL A 267 -24.21 7.99 7.75
N ARG A 268 -24.59 7.06 8.63
CA ARG A 268 -25.76 7.14 9.52
C ARG A 268 -25.35 7.77 10.86
N ALA A 269 -26.27 8.36 11.61
CA ALA A 269 -25.96 8.84 12.97
C ALA A 269 -26.18 7.71 13.99
N LEU A 270 -25.25 7.54 14.94
CA LEU A 270 -25.44 6.70 16.13
C LEU A 270 -25.01 7.48 17.39
N PRO A 271 -25.94 8.19 18.07
CA PRO A 271 -25.61 8.93 19.28
C PRO A 271 -25.15 8.02 20.43
N MET A 272 -24.41 8.59 21.38
CA MET A 272 -23.92 7.86 22.54
C MET A 272 -25.07 7.33 23.41
N GLY A 273 -25.02 6.04 23.77
CA GLY A 273 -26.06 5.36 24.55
C GLY A 273 -27.24 4.84 23.72
N GLN A 274 -27.06 4.64 22.40
CA GLN A 274 -28.11 4.16 21.49
C GLN A 274 -27.78 2.78 20.89
N THR A 275 -28.83 2.06 20.51
CA THR A 275 -28.78 0.83 19.72
C THR A 275 -29.57 1.04 18.42
N VAL A 276 -29.05 0.53 17.31
CA VAL A 276 -29.68 0.60 15.99
C VAL A 276 -29.72 -0.78 15.34
N ALA A 277 -30.90 -1.16 14.84
CA ALA A 277 -31.07 -2.34 14.02
C ALA A 277 -30.60 -2.05 12.59
N GLY A 278 -29.76 -2.91 12.04
CA GLY A 278 -29.28 -2.86 10.66
C GLY A 278 -29.53 -4.18 9.93
N THR A 279 -29.47 -4.13 8.60
CA THR A 279 -29.52 -5.30 7.72
C THR A 279 -28.59 -5.06 6.56
N PHE A 280 -27.65 -5.97 6.30
CA PHE A 280 -26.85 -5.98 5.08
C PHE A 280 -27.60 -6.64 3.93
N THR A 281 -27.41 -6.13 2.73
CA THR A 281 -28.03 -6.59 1.49
C THR A 281 -27.02 -6.57 0.35
N ALA A 282 -27.33 -7.25 -0.76
CA ALA A 282 -26.52 -7.21 -1.98
C ALA A 282 -26.44 -5.83 -2.67
N ASN A 283 -27.11 -4.80 -2.12
CA ASN A 283 -27.10 -3.42 -2.61
C ASN A 283 -26.29 -2.46 -1.72
N ASP A 284 -25.72 -2.93 -0.61
CA ASP A 284 -24.93 -2.11 0.30
C ASP A 284 -23.52 -1.84 -0.24
N CYS A 285 -22.70 -1.11 0.53
CA CYS A 285 -21.29 -0.99 0.21
C CYS A 285 -20.63 -2.36 0.32
N VAL A 286 -19.70 -2.67 -0.57
CA VAL A 286 -18.87 -3.86 -0.48
C VAL A 286 -17.39 -3.49 -0.61
N LEU A 287 -16.56 -4.09 0.24
CA LEU A 287 -15.11 -3.99 0.16
C LEU A 287 -14.56 -4.86 -0.99
N SER A 288 -13.26 -4.76 -1.26
CA SER A 288 -12.59 -5.48 -2.35
C SER A 288 -12.57 -7.01 -2.18
N ASP A 289 -12.72 -7.49 -0.94
CA ASP A 289 -12.93 -8.89 -0.56
C ASP A 289 -14.38 -9.38 -0.77
N SER A 290 -15.33 -8.49 -1.10
CA SER A 290 -16.78 -8.73 -1.15
C SER A 290 -17.52 -8.87 0.19
N THR A 291 -16.94 -8.47 1.33
CA THR A 291 -17.70 -8.23 2.57
C THR A 291 -18.57 -6.98 2.44
N ALA A 292 -19.71 -6.94 3.14
CA ALA A 292 -20.71 -5.88 3.03
C ALA A 292 -20.72 -4.98 4.27
N LEU A 293 -20.58 -3.65 4.07
CA LEU A 293 -20.47 -2.67 5.14
C LEU A 293 -21.54 -1.57 5.14
N GLN A 294 -21.75 -0.98 6.32
CA GLN A 294 -22.58 0.19 6.57
C GLN A 294 -21.88 1.11 7.59
N ARG A 295 -21.86 2.43 7.34
CA ARG A 295 -21.14 3.41 8.18
C ARG A 295 -22.06 4.15 9.13
N TYR A 296 -21.58 4.36 10.36
CA TYR A 296 -22.22 5.14 11.41
C TYR A 296 -21.25 6.19 11.95
N ALA A 297 -21.74 7.31 12.49
CA ALA A 297 -20.93 8.37 13.06
C ALA A 297 -21.42 8.81 14.44
N PHE A 298 -20.47 9.17 15.31
CA PHE A 298 -20.70 9.73 16.63
C PHE A 298 -19.68 10.81 16.98
N THR A 299 -19.97 11.61 18.00
CA THR A 299 -19.11 12.69 18.48
C THR A 299 -18.99 12.63 20.00
N LEU A 300 -17.78 12.74 20.52
CA LEU A 300 -17.47 12.85 21.94
C LEU A 300 -17.05 14.28 22.27
N THR A 301 -17.58 14.85 23.35
CA THR A 301 -17.23 16.20 23.84
C THR A 301 -16.09 16.20 24.86
N THR A 302 -15.76 15.04 25.43
CA THR A 302 -14.70 14.81 26.42
C THR A 302 -13.95 13.52 26.09
N ARG A 303 -12.78 13.29 26.71
CA ARG A 303 -12.16 11.95 26.68
C ARG A 303 -13.11 10.96 27.36
N THR A 304 -13.48 9.90 26.66
CA THR A 304 -14.49 8.92 27.11
C THR A 304 -14.08 7.52 26.69
N LYS A 305 -14.29 6.54 27.57
CA LYS A 305 -14.12 5.11 27.27
C LYS A 305 -15.43 4.56 26.74
N VAL A 306 -15.44 4.14 25.49
CA VAL A 306 -16.63 3.66 24.78
C VAL A 306 -16.63 2.15 24.67
N GLU A 307 -17.84 1.59 24.65
CA GLU A 307 -18.11 0.21 24.25
C GLU A 307 -18.99 0.26 22.99
N ILE A 308 -18.49 -0.31 21.91
CA ILE A 308 -19.23 -0.55 20.68
C ILE A 308 -19.46 -2.05 20.60
N LEU A 309 -20.70 -2.49 20.46
CA LEU A 309 -21.08 -3.90 20.35
C LEU A 309 -21.94 -4.09 19.10
N MET A 310 -21.55 -5.02 18.24
CA MET A 310 -22.32 -5.48 17.10
C MET A 310 -22.69 -6.94 17.31
N SER A 311 -23.98 -7.27 17.19
CA SER A 311 -24.44 -8.65 17.36
C SER A 311 -25.41 -9.13 16.30
N SER A 312 -25.32 -10.41 15.97
CA SER A 312 -26.21 -11.11 15.04
C SER A 312 -26.44 -12.56 15.46
N THR A 313 -27.51 -13.14 14.94
CA THR A 313 -27.82 -14.58 15.03
C THR A 313 -27.64 -15.32 13.70
N VAL A 314 -27.28 -14.60 12.63
CA VAL A 314 -27.19 -15.14 11.25
C VAL A 314 -25.97 -14.64 10.48
N LEU A 315 -25.15 -13.77 11.09
CA LEU A 315 -23.92 -13.22 10.52
C LEU A 315 -22.74 -13.57 11.42
N ASP A 316 -21.57 -13.62 10.80
CA ASP A 316 -20.31 -13.37 11.46
C ASP A 316 -20.02 -11.86 11.35
N SER A 317 -19.98 -11.14 12.46
CA SER A 317 -19.93 -9.67 12.48
C SER A 317 -18.52 -9.13 12.61
N TYR A 318 -18.23 -7.98 12.02
CA TYR A 318 -16.90 -7.38 12.05
C TYR A 318 -17.03 -5.86 12.20
N LEU A 319 -16.35 -5.28 13.17
CA LEU A 319 -16.33 -3.86 13.47
C LEU A 319 -14.98 -3.23 13.13
N PHE A 320 -15.02 -2.03 12.56
CA PHE A 320 -13.88 -1.11 12.59
C PHE A 320 -14.33 0.20 13.25
N LEU A 321 -13.53 0.69 14.19
CA LEU A 321 -13.64 2.05 14.72
C LEU A 321 -12.58 2.90 14.01
N VAL A 322 -13.03 3.97 13.35
CA VAL A 322 -12.16 4.85 12.56
C VAL A 322 -12.26 6.31 12.99
N ASP A 323 -11.22 7.09 12.71
CA ASP A 323 -11.20 8.53 12.97
C ASP A 323 -11.98 9.33 11.90
N SER A 324 -11.95 10.66 11.99
CA SER A 324 -12.61 11.56 11.04
C SER A 324 -12.00 11.57 9.64
N ALA A 325 -10.81 11.00 9.45
CA ALA A 325 -10.14 10.80 8.17
C ALA A 325 -10.25 9.35 7.64
N LEU A 326 -10.98 8.49 8.37
CA LEU A 326 -11.18 7.06 8.13
C LEU A 326 -9.93 6.17 8.35
N ASN A 327 -8.95 6.64 9.14
CA ASN A 327 -7.88 5.79 9.63
C ASN A 327 -8.43 4.81 10.69
N ILE A 328 -8.06 3.54 10.63
CA ILE A 328 -8.49 2.52 11.60
C ILE A 328 -7.79 2.77 12.95
N ILE A 329 -8.58 2.95 14.01
CA ILE A 329 -8.12 3.13 15.39
C ILE A 329 -7.98 1.77 16.09
N VAL A 330 -8.90 0.85 15.77
CA VAL A 330 -9.01 -0.55 16.22
C VAL A 330 -10.12 -1.24 15.43
N GLU A 331 -10.00 -2.54 15.24
CA GLU A 331 -10.97 -3.43 14.60
C GLU A 331 -11.13 -4.71 15.42
N ASP A 332 -12.27 -5.40 15.27
CA ASP A 332 -12.67 -6.54 16.10
C ASP A 332 -13.81 -7.34 15.45
N ASP A 333 -13.75 -8.67 15.44
CA ASP A 333 -14.73 -9.60 14.85
C ASP A 333 -15.37 -10.56 15.88
N ASP A 334 -14.58 -11.19 16.76
CA ASP A 334 -15.09 -12.14 17.77
C ASP A 334 -14.97 -11.68 19.25
N GLY A 335 -14.77 -10.37 19.48
CA GLY A 335 -14.57 -9.77 20.80
C GLY A 335 -15.75 -9.81 21.78
N ASP A 336 -16.87 -10.47 21.46
CA ASP A 336 -17.99 -10.82 22.35
C ASP A 336 -18.58 -12.21 22.05
N THR A 337 -19.45 -12.69 22.93
CA THR A 337 -19.97 -14.07 22.93
C THR A 337 -20.46 -14.57 21.56
N GLY A 338 -19.78 -15.58 21.00
CA GLY A 338 -20.19 -16.27 19.77
C GLY A 338 -19.39 -15.84 18.54
N ARG A 339 -19.98 -14.95 17.73
CA ARG A 339 -19.41 -14.35 16.50
C ARG A 339 -19.75 -12.85 16.45
N ASN A 340 -19.73 -12.23 17.63
CA ASN A 340 -20.25 -10.90 17.88
C ASN A 340 -19.07 -9.97 18.16
N ALA A 341 -18.93 -8.91 17.37
CA ALA A 341 -17.81 -7.98 17.44
C ALA A 341 -18.02 -6.94 18.54
N ARG A 342 -16.96 -6.61 19.28
CA ARG A 342 -17.02 -5.64 20.39
C ARG A 342 -15.73 -4.86 20.58
N ILE A 343 -15.79 -3.55 20.35
CA ILE A 343 -14.66 -2.63 20.56
C ILE A 343 -14.77 -1.90 21.90
N MET A 344 -13.76 -2.06 22.76
CA MET A 344 -13.53 -1.27 23.96
C MET A 344 -12.36 -0.30 23.76
N ARG A 345 -12.61 1.02 23.76
CA ARG A 345 -11.55 2.01 23.49
C ARG A 345 -11.74 3.32 24.26
N THR A 346 -10.63 3.84 24.81
CA THR A 346 -10.59 5.20 25.38
C THR A 346 -10.25 6.20 24.28
N LEU A 347 -11.17 7.11 23.99
CA LEU A 347 -11.10 8.05 22.88
C LEU A 347 -11.06 9.49 23.41
N PRO A 348 -10.23 10.39 22.84
CA PRO A 348 -10.34 11.83 23.06
C PRO A 348 -11.69 12.42 22.61
N ALA A 349 -11.94 13.68 22.95
CA ALA A 349 -13.01 14.46 22.34
C ALA A 349 -12.77 14.57 20.82
N GLY A 350 -13.80 14.35 19.99
CA GLY A 350 -13.67 14.26 18.54
C GLY A 350 -14.88 13.62 17.86
N ARG A 351 -14.88 13.62 16.52
CA ARG A 351 -15.85 12.88 15.70
C ARG A 351 -15.21 11.58 15.20
N TYR A 352 -15.93 10.49 15.33
CA TYR A 352 -15.50 9.13 14.96
C TYR A 352 -16.54 8.47 14.06
N GLU A 353 -16.13 7.47 13.30
CA GLU A 353 -17.04 6.60 12.56
C GLU A 353 -16.88 5.13 12.96
N ILE A 354 -17.97 4.39 12.86
CA ILE A 354 -18.04 2.95 13.08
C ILE A 354 -18.42 2.32 11.75
N ILE A 355 -17.57 1.45 11.25
CA ILE A 355 -17.86 0.60 10.09
C ILE A 355 -18.41 -0.72 10.66
N ALA A 356 -19.72 -0.92 10.50
CA ALA A 356 -20.32 -2.23 10.69
C ALA A 356 -20.12 -3.02 9.41
N ASN A 357 -19.49 -4.19 9.50
CA ASN A 357 -19.16 -5.10 8.38
C ASN A 357 -19.57 -6.54 8.72
N VAL A 358 -19.51 -7.43 7.74
CA VAL A 358 -19.52 -8.88 7.94
C VAL A 358 -18.12 -9.45 7.76
N PHE A 359 -17.76 -10.50 8.48
CA PHE A 359 -16.51 -11.22 8.23
C PHE A 359 -16.62 -12.08 6.96
N ASP A 360 -17.73 -12.81 6.79
CA ASP A 360 -17.96 -13.69 5.63
C ASP A 360 -18.29 -12.90 4.33
N PRO A 361 -17.52 -13.05 3.24
CA PRO A 361 -17.80 -12.41 1.97
C PRO A 361 -19.16 -12.80 1.36
N ARG A 362 -19.92 -11.80 0.90
CA ARG A 362 -21.26 -11.92 0.27
C ARG A 362 -22.35 -12.51 1.19
N THR A 363 -22.13 -12.52 2.50
CA THR A 363 -23.15 -12.89 3.48
C THR A 363 -24.02 -11.66 3.82
N TYR A 364 -25.33 -11.88 3.96
CA TYR A 364 -26.33 -10.83 4.14
C TYR A 364 -27.34 -11.23 5.23
N GLY A 365 -27.77 -10.28 6.05
CA GLY A 365 -28.57 -10.59 7.25
C GLY A 365 -28.73 -9.38 8.18
N ALA A 366 -29.48 -9.59 9.26
CA ALA A 366 -29.77 -8.56 10.26
C ALA A 366 -28.71 -8.52 11.38
N TYR A 367 -28.51 -7.35 11.96
CA TYR A 367 -27.64 -7.12 13.12
C TYR A 367 -28.20 -6.02 14.03
N GLN A 368 -27.70 -5.96 15.26
CA GLN A 368 -27.88 -4.84 16.19
C GLN A 368 -26.52 -4.21 16.45
N LEU A 369 -26.41 -2.89 16.28
CA LEU A 369 -25.21 -2.12 16.63
C LEU A 369 -25.51 -1.19 17.80
N THR A 370 -24.73 -1.28 18.87
CA THR A 370 -24.86 -0.48 20.08
C THR A 370 -23.59 0.34 20.31
N LEU A 371 -23.74 1.62 20.62
CA LEU A 371 -22.68 2.48 21.13
C LEU A 371 -23.08 2.97 22.52
N ARG A 372 -22.28 2.68 23.55
CA ARG A 372 -22.54 3.10 24.93
C ARG A 372 -21.24 3.42 25.69
N ASN A 373 -21.37 3.97 26.89
CA ASN A 373 -20.21 4.11 27.80
C ASN A 373 -19.70 2.72 28.15
N ALA A 374 -18.38 2.58 28.28
CA ALA A 374 -17.76 1.37 28.81
C ALA A 374 -18.37 0.97 30.19
N PRO A 375 -18.53 -0.33 30.49
CA PRO A 375 -19.07 -0.79 31.76
C PRO A 375 -18.29 -0.23 32.96
N VAL A 376 -18.97 -0.02 34.10
CA VAL A 376 -18.36 0.57 35.30
C VAL A 376 -17.07 -0.13 35.75
N PRO A 377 -16.94 -1.48 35.75
CA PRO A 377 -15.68 -2.16 36.07
C PRO A 377 -14.51 -1.80 35.13
N CYS A 378 -14.79 -1.35 33.90
CA CYS A 378 -13.78 -0.95 32.92
C CYS A 378 -13.31 0.51 33.05
N THR A 379 -14.03 1.32 33.83
CA THR A 379 -13.82 2.78 33.95
C THR A 379 -13.48 3.24 35.36
N THR A 380 -13.92 2.51 36.39
CA THR A 380 -13.75 2.88 37.80
C THR A 380 -13.04 1.74 38.52
N GLY A 381 -11.85 2.00 39.08
CA GLY A 381 -11.17 1.06 39.94
C GLY A 381 -11.70 1.06 41.37
N ARG A 382 -11.43 -0.02 42.10
CA ARG A 382 -11.59 -0.07 43.56
C ARG A 382 -10.53 0.83 44.19
N THR A 383 -10.95 1.96 44.76
CA THR A 383 -10.05 2.88 45.47
C THR A 383 -9.25 2.15 46.56
N THR A 384 -7.93 2.28 46.53
CA THR A 384 -7.03 1.67 47.53
C THR A 384 -5.77 2.51 47.74
N THR A 385 -4.95 2.13 48.74
CA THR A 385 -3.81 2.92 49.23
C THR A 385 -2.67 2.01 49.65
N PHE A 386 -1.43 2.44 49.42
CA PHE A 386 -0.26 1.75 49.96
C PHE A 386 -0.13 1.93 51.49
N PRO A 387 0.25 0.89 52.26
CA PRO A 387 0.28 -0.52 51.89
C PRO A 387 -1.11 -1.18 52.02
N THR A 388 -1.45 -2.08 51.10
CA THR A 388 -2.66 -2.91 51.12
C THR A 388 -2.36 -4.31 50.57
N THR A 389 -2.91 -5.34 51.21
CA THR A 389 -3.06 -6.69 50.62
C THR A 389 -4.54 -7.03 50.59
N LEU A 390 -5.03 -7.57 49.47
CA LEU A 390 -6.41 -7.98 49.28
C LEU A 390 -6.47 -9.36 48.60
N ALA A 391 -7.33 -10.23 49.11
CA ALA A 391 -7.86 -11.33 48.31
C ALA A 391 -9.04 -10.82 47.46
N ALA A 392 -9.14 -11.33 46.24
CA ALA A 392 -10.20 -11.03 45.28
C ALA A 392 -10.46 -12.23 44.37
N THR A 393 -11.46 -12.13 43.51
CA THR A 393 -11.79 -13.17 42.52
C THR A 393 -12.03 -12.50 41.18
N LEU A 394 -11.15 -12.78 40.22
CA LEU A 394 -11.27 -12.32 38.86
C LEU A 394 -12.43 -13.07 38.21
N ALA A 395 -13.59 -12.41 38.15
CA ALA A 395 -14.86 -13.02 37.76
C ALA A 395 -15.28 -12.59 36.34
N THR A 396 -16.21 -13.32 35.72
CA THR A 396 -16.77 -12.95 34.41
C THR A 396 -17.58 -11.65 34.42
N SER A 397 -17.86 -11.09 35.61
CA SER A 397 -18.44 -9.76 35.82
C SER A 397 -17.41 -8.63 35.98
N ALA A 398 -16.12 -8.94 35.97
CA ALA A 398 -15.04 -7.95 35.91
C ALA A 398 -14.99 -7.30 34.50
N CYS A 399 -14.03 -6.41 34.24
CA CYS A 399 -13.94 -5.79 32.92
C CYS A 399 -13.42 -6.80 31.89
N ARG A 400 -14.28 -7.25 30.96
CA ARG A 400 -13.84 -8.05 29.81
C ARG A 400 -13.27 -7.17 28.70
N MET A 401 -12.07 -7.50 28.23
CA MET A 401 -11.39 -6.85 27.11
C MET A 401 -11.72 -7.51 25.76
N ASN A 402 -11.22 -6.94 24.66
CA ASN A 402 -11.43 -7.44 23.30
C ASN A 402 -10.88 -8.86 23.11
N ASP A 403 -9.63 -9.08 23.53
CA ASP A 403 -8.94 -10.37 23.56
C ASP A 403 -9.62 -11.46 24.44
N GLY A 404 -10.70 -11.12 25.13
CA GLY A 404 -11.41 -12.02 26.03
C GLY A 404 -10.76 -12.22 27.39
N SER A 405 -9.68 -11.50 27.72
CA SER A 405 -9.17 -11.40 29.09
C SER A 405 -10.18 -10.66 29.99
N TYR A 406 -10.10 -10.94 31.28
CA TYR A 406 -10.84 -10.20 32.32
C TYR A 406 -9.83 -9.46 33.18
N GLN A 407 -10.10 -8.18 33.49
CA GLN A 407 -9.29 -7.38 34.42
C GLN A 407 -10.14 -6.85 35.58
N ASP A 408 -9.59 -6.95 36.78
CA ASP A 408 -9.99 -6.14 37.93
C ASP A 408 -9.11 -4.89 38.01
N ARG A 409 -9.69 -3.80 38.51
CA ARG A 409 -9.10 -2.46 38.46
C ARG A 409 -9.00 -1.84 39.85
N TYR A 410 -7.87 -1.23 40.18
CA TYR A 410 -7.56 -0.66 41.49
C TYR A 410 -7.02 0.77 41.34
N ASP A 411 -7.75 1.77 41.80
CA ASP A 411 -7.33 3.16 41.67
C ASP A 411 -6.56 3.61 42.94
N ILE A 412 -5.32 4.05 42.75
CA ILE A 412 -4.36 4.38 43.82
C ILE A 412 -3.92 5.83 43.79
N THR A 413 -3.61 6.38 44.97
CA THR A 413 -2.92 7.67 45.10
C THR A 413 -1.56 7.45 45.75
N VAL A 414 -0.50 7.81 45.03
CA VAL A 414 0.87 7.86 45.53
C VAL A 414 1.06 9.20 46.22
N ALA A 415 1.34 9.18 47.53
CA ALA A 415 1.46 10.39 48.35
C ALA A 415 2.90 10.95 48.40
N THR A 416 3.91 10.08 48.28
CA THR A 416 5.34 10.41 48.34
C THR A 416 6.06 9.77 47.15
N ARG A 417 7.20 10.33 46.74
CA ARG A 417 8.06 9.66 45.74
C ARG A 417 8.70 8.44 46.40
N GLY A 418 8.72 7.30 45.71
CA GLY A 418 9.37 6.10 46.22
C GLY A 418 9.28 4.92 45.26
N LEU A 419 9.92 3.81 45.65
CA LEU A 419 9.73 2.51 45.02
C LEU A 419 8.44 1.88 45.56
N TYR A 420 7.61 1.36 44.66
CA TYR A 420 6.33 0.72 44.97
C TYR A 420 6.30 -0.67 44.34
N ARG A 421 5.84 -1.65 45.10
CA ARG A 421 5.68 -3.02 44.65
C ARG A 421 4.21 -3.35 44.40
N VAL A 422 3.96 -3.98 43.26
CA VAL A 422 2.72 -4.63 42.88
C VAL A 422 3.02 -6.12 42.73
N GLU A 423 2.34 -6.95 43.51
CA GLU A 423 2.40 -8.42 43.44
C GLU A 423 0.97 -8.91 43.19
N VAL A 424 0.77 -9.70 42.13
CA VAL A 424 -0.53 -10.32 41.78
C VAL A 424 -0.31 -11.83 41.67
N ALA A 425 -0.76 -12.57 42.67
CA ALA A 425 -0.53 -14.01 42.78
C ALA A 425 -1.82 -14.82 42.63
N SER A 426 -1.81 -15.89 41.83
CA SER A 426 -2.94 -16.79 41.64
C SER A 426 -2.53 -18.24 41.42
N THR A 427 -3.27 -19.16 42.05
CA THR A 427 -3.16 -20.61 41.78
C THR A 427 -4.23 -21.09 40.78
N ALA A 428 -4.92 -20.18 40.09
CA ALA A 428 -6.09 -20.48 39.25
C ALA A 428 -5.98 -19.91 37.83
N PHE A 429 -5.13 -18.91 37.62
CA PHE A 429 -4.82 -18.31 36.32
C PHE A 429 -3.37 -17.84 36.29
N ASP A 430 -2.86 -17.61 35.08
CA ASP A 430 -1.53 -17.10 34.82
C ASP A 430 -1.59 -15.56 34.88
N ALA A 431 -0.90 -14.96 35.86
CA ALA A 431 -1.30 -13.70 36.47
C ALA A 431 -0.45 -12.51 36.02
N VAL A 432 -1.12 -11.47 35.50
CA VAL A 432 -0.47 -10.29 34.92
C VAL A 432 -0.81 -9.03 35.74
N ALA A 433 0.21 -8.24 36.04
CA ALA A 433 0.10 -6.95 36.73
C ALA A 433 0.45 -5.79 35.78
N VAL A 434 -0.40 -4.76 35.71
CA VAL A 434 -0.14 -3.57 34.88
C VAL A 434 -0.40 -2.30 35.68
N VAL A 435 0.53 -1.35 35.65
CA VAL A 435 0.41 -0.02 36.28
C VAL A 435 0.17 1.01 35.19
N LEU A 436 -0.91 1.79 35.31
CA LEU A 436 -1.31 2.85 34.40
C LEU A 436 -1.21 4.24 35.04
N ASP A 437 -0.89 5.26 34.23
CA ASP A 437 -0.99 6.67 34.63
C ASP A 437 -2.44 7.20 34.60
N GLN A 438 -2.61 8.45 35.01
CA GLN A 438 -3.90 9.18 34.95
C GLN A 438 -4.49 9.39 33.54
N ASN A 439 -3.81 8.98 32.47
CA ASN A 439 -4.28 9.00 31.08
C ASN A 439 -4.62 7.61 30.53
N GLU A 440 -4.44 6.54 31.32
CA GLU A 440 -4.41 5.13 30.91
C GLU A 440 -3.19 4.69 30.07
N ASN A 441 -2.08 5.42 30.11
CA ASN A 441 -0.81 4.94 29.55
C ASN A 441 -0.18 3.90 30.48
N VAL A 442 0.41 2.83 29.92
CA VAL A 442 1.21 1.87 30.72
C VAL A 442 2.48 2.54 31.22
N VAL A 443 2.72 2.44 32.53
CA VAL A 443 3.93 2.90 33.24
C VAL A 443 4.90 1.74 33.45
N ALA A 444 4.37 0.57 33.79
CA ALA A 444 5.10 -0.69 33.92
C ALA A 444 4.10 -1.87 33.82
N GLN A 445 4.58 -3.05 33.42
CA GLN A 445 3.83 -4.31 33.40
C GLN A 445 4.76 -5.48 33.70
N ASP A 446 4.22 -6.58 34.21
CA ASP A 446 4.92 -7.84 34.51
C ASP A 446 3.93 -9.03 34.50
N ASP A 447 4.40 -10.20 34.10
CA ASP A 447 3.61 -11.44 34.01
C ASP A 447 4.28 -12.71 34.57
N ASP A 448 5.62 -12.76 34.79
CA ASP A 448 6.28 -13.95 35.34
C ASP A 448 7.40 -13.72 36.38
N SER A 449 7.70 -12.49 36.81
CA SER A 449 8.82 -12.20 37.74
C SER A 449 8.62 -12.69 39.19
N GLY A 450 7.45 -13.25 39.53
CA GLY A 450 7.11 -13.75 40.87
C GLY A 450 7.35 -15.24 41.09
N THR A 451 6.46 -15.88 41.85
CA THR A 451 6.57 -17.31 42.23
C THR A 451 5.87 -18.25 41.25
N GLY A 452 6.45 -18.41 40.05
CA GLY A 452 6.02 -19.40 39.06
C GLY A 452 5.23 -18.79 37.92
N THR A 453 3.97 -18.43 38.16
CA THR A 453 3.07 -17.71 37.21
C THR A 453 2.34 -16.57 37.95
N ASP A 454 3.05 -15.95 38.90
CA ASP A 454 2.60 -14.78 39.66
C ASP A 454 3.38 -13.56 39.15
N ALA A 455 2.72 -12.42 38.92
CA ALA A 455 3.41 -11.18 38.59
C ALA A 455 4.03 -10.50 39.83
N TYR A 456 5.25 -10.00 39.70
CA TYR A 456 6.02 -9.24 40.69
C TYR A 456 6.69 -8.02 40.04
N LEU A 457 6.18 -6.84 40.36
CA LEU A 457 6.57 -5.59 39.71
C LEU A 457 7.02 -4.56 40.75
N GLU A 458 8.25 -4.06 40.63
CA GLU A 458 8.77 -2.94 41.42
C GLU A 458 9.01 -1.72 40.53
N VAL A 459 8.32 -0.62 40.84
CA VAL A 459 8.28 0.60 40.00
C VAL A 459 8.45 1.87 40.83
N ALA A 460 9.29 2.78 40.34
CA ALA A 460 9.51 4.08 40.98
C ALA A 460 8.39 5.07 40.58
N LEU A 461 7.53 5.44 41.53
CA LEU A 461 6.39 6.34 41.29
C LEU A 461 6.62 7.72 41.92
N ALA A 462 6.11 8.74 41.24
CA ALA A 462 6.04 10.11 41.76
C ALA A 462 4.68 10.37 42.41
N PRO A 463 4.53 11.40 43.27
CA PRO A 463 3.23 11.76 43.84
C PRO A 463 2.20 12.03 42.73
N GLY A 464 1.06 11.34 42.78
CA GLY A 464 0.10 11.32 41.68
C GLY A 464 -1.00 10.26 41.83
N ARG A 465 -1.86 10.16 40.82
CA ARG A 465 -2.88 9.10 40.70
C ARG A 465 -2.48 8.12 39.61
N TYR A 466 -2.67 6.84 39.92
CA TYR A 466 -2.40 5.72 39.03
C TYR A 466 -3.53 4.69 39.15
N THR A 467 -3.66 3.80 38.17
CA THR A 467 -4.49 2.61 38.27
C THR A 467 -3.56 1.38 38.25
N VAL A 468 -3.84 0.37 39.06
CA VAL A 468 -3.27 -0.97 38.91
C VAL A 468 -4.35 -1.90 38.34
N LEU A 469 -3.97 -2.72 37.37
CA LEU A 469 -4.77 -3.80 36.82
C LEU A 469 -4.26 -5.13 37.35
N ALA A 470 -5.17 -6.02 37.72
CA ALA A 470 -4.91 -7.45 37.91
C ALA A 470 -5.71 -8.21 36.85
N THR A 471 -5.02 -8.96 36.00
CA THR A 471 -5.61 -9.65 34.84
C THR A 471 -4.92 -11.00 34.64
N GLY A 472 -5.40 -11.77 33.67
CA GLY A 472 -4.80 -13.03 33.22
C GLY A 472 -5.17 -13.30 31.77
N TYR A 473 -4.66 -14.40 31.21
CA TYR A 473 -4.82 -14.72 29.79
C TYR A 473 -6.29 -14.96 29.38
N PRO A 474 -6.64 -14.86 28.07
CA PRO A 474 -8.01 -14.94 27.57
C PRO A 474 -8.89 -16.03 28.18
N GLY A 475 -10.06 -15.64 28.67
CA GLY A 475 -11.04 -16.53 29.30
C GLY A 475 -10.71 -17.01 30.72
N GLN A 476 -9.51 -16.74 31.24
CA GLN A 476 -9.12 -17.17 32.58
C GLN A 476 -9.85 -16.36 33.67
N THR A 477 -10.27 -17.04 34.75
CA THR A 477 -10.99 -16.48 35.90
C THR A 477 -10.68 -17.29 37.15
N GLY A 478 -10.65 -16.67 38.33
CA GLY A 478 -10.36 -17.39 39.58
C GLY A 478 -9.99 -16.48 40.75
N PRO A 479 -9.76 -17.07 41.95
CA PRO A 479 -9.25 -16.34 43.09
C PRO A 479 -7.81 -15.86 42.86
N TYR A 480 -7.47 -14.69 43.39
CA TYR A 480 -6.11 -14.16 43.41
C TYR A 480 -5.87 -13.30 44.66
N ARG A 481 -4.60 -13.01 44.94
CA ARG A 481 -4.16 -12.05 45.95
C ARG A 481 -3.41 -10.93 45.26
N ILE A 482 -3.87 -9.69 45.43
CA ILE A 482 -3.11 -8.49 45.07
C ILE A 482 -2.47 -7.88 46.31
N SER A 483 -1.25 -7.41 46.15
CA SER A 483 -0.38 -6.92 47.20
C SER A 483 0.33 -5.67 46.71
N LEU A 484 -0.15 -4.53 47.23
CA LEU A 484 0.28 -3.19 46.88
C LEU A 484 1.02 -2.63 48.08
N VAL A 485 2.35 -2.67 48.08
CA VAL A 485 3.16 -2.13 49.18
C VAL A 485 4.08 -1.03 48.68
N GLN A 486 4.34 -0.01 49.52
CA GLN A 486 5.53 0.79 49.31
C GLN A 486 6.72 -0.15 49.56
N ALA A 487 7.56 -0.35 48.55
CA ALA A 487 8.70 -1.23 48.68
C ALA A 487 9.67 -0.61 49.71
N VAL A 488 10.18 -1.43 50.62
CA VAL A 488 11.39 -1.05 51.34
C VAL A 488 12.50 -1.14 50.30
N ASP A 489 13.00 0.02 49.86
CA ASP A 489 14.20 0.11 49.04
C ASP A 489 15.28 -0.76 49.70
N PRO A 490 15.77 -1.85 49.04
CA PRO A 490 16.74 -2.76 49.65
C PRO A 490 18.09 -2.08 49.91
N CYS A 491 18.30 -0.92 49.30
CA CYS A 491 19.41 -0.01 49.48
C CYS A 491 19.06 1.16 50.40
N GLY A 492 17.97 1.08 51.17
CA GLY A 492 17.48 2.15 52.03
C GLY A 492 18.56 2.69 52.97
N VAL A 493 18.44 3.97 53.33
CA VAL A 493 19.47 4.73 54.06
C VAL A 493 19.66 4.16 55.47
N ASN A 494 20.52 3.15 55.58
CA ASN A 494 20.75 2.33 56.76
C ASN A 494 22.00 2.75 57.55
N ARG A 495 22.79 3.67 56.99
CA ARG A 495 23.95 4.32 57.63
C ARG A 495 23.70 5.83 57.68
N THR A 496 24.31 6.51 58.65
CA THR A 496 24.31 7.98 58.75
C THR A 496 25.72 8.51 59.01
N ILE A 497 26.01 9.71 58.53
CA ILE A 497 27.29 10.40 58.78
C ILE A 497 27.05 11.88 59.05
N THR A 498 27.67 12.39 60.11
CA THR A 498 27.65 13.80 60.52
C THR A 498 28.94 14.47 60.06
N LEU A 499 28.90 15.76 59.75
CA LEU A 499 30.13 16.50 59.42
C LEU A 499 31.14 16.45 60.57
N GLY A 500 32.38 16.08 60.22
CA GLY A 500 33.48 15.82 61.15
C GLY A 500 33.70 14.33 61.45
N GLN A 501 32.82 13.43 60.97
CA GLN A 501 32.97 11.99 61.18
C GLN A 501 33.67 11.27 60.02
N SER A 502 34.31 10.14 60.36
CA SER A 502 34.77 9.13 59.41
C SER A 502 34.48 7.73 59.96
N THR A 503 34.15 6.79 59.07
CA THR A 503 33.85 5.39 59.40
C THR A 503 34.52 4.45 58.40
N ILE A 504 34.94 3.27 58.87
CA ILE A 504 35.45 2.19 58.04
C ILE A 504 34.34 1.16 57.87
N ASN A 505 34.11 0.71 56.64
CA ASN A 505 33.08 -0.27 56.27
C ASN A 505 33.67 -1.25 55.23
N THR A 506 32.94 -2.29 54.89
CA THR A 506 33.33 -3.28 53.88
C THR A 506 32.16 -3.50 52.93
N LEU A 507 32.37 -3.34 51.62
CA LEU A 507 31.39 -3.79 50.61
C LEU A 507 31.50 -5.31 50.45
N SER A 508 30.37 -6.00 50.45
CA SER A 508 30.25 -7.45 50.43
C SER A 508 29.20 -7.92 49.42
N THR A 509 29.24 -9.20 49.06
CA THR A 509 28.26 -9.81 48.14
C THR A 509 26.84 -9.91 48.70
N THR A 510 26.65 -9.55 49.97
CA THR A 510 25.35 -9.51 50.68
C THR A 510 24.77 -8.11 50.86
N ASP A 511 25.50 -7.06 50.47
CA ASP A 511 24.97 -5.70 50.48
C ASP A 511 24.09 -5.44 49.25
N CYS A 512 23.25 -4.39 49.29
CA CYS A 512 22.42 -4.05 48.13
C CYS A 512 23.31 -3.80 46.89
N ALA A 513 22.77 -4.05 45.70
CA ALA A 513 23.50 -3.83 44.47
C ALA A 513 22.72 -3.02 43.42
N LEU A 514 23.44 -2.20 42.64
CA LEU A 514 22.92 -1.54 41.45
C LEU A 514 22.87 -2.53 40.29
N SER A 515 21.68 -2.76 39.73
CA SER A 515 21.50 -3.39 38.42
C SER A 515 21.50 -2.31 37.34
N ASP A 516 22.43 -2.40 36.38
CA ASP A 516 22.63 -1.45 35.29
C ASP A 516 22.15 -1.99 33.91
N GLY A 517 21.29 -3.02 33.92
CA GLY A 517 20.60 -3.52 32.73
C GLY A 517 21.04 -4.92 32.26
N GLY A 518 21.21 -5.87 33.19
CA GLY A 518 21.48 -7.28 32.87
C GLY A 518 22.92 -7.74 33.10
N GLY A 519 23.80 -6.87 33.61
CA GLY A 519 25.14 -7.24 34.07
C GLY A 519 25.16 -7.76 35.53
N PRO A 520 26.31 -8.30 36.00
CA PRO A 520 26.53 -8.59 37.41
C PRO A 520 26.55 -7.27 38.22
N ALA A 521 25.70 -7.17 39.23
CA ALA A 521 25.39 -5.92 39.91
C ALA A 521 26.56 -5.35 40.75
N ARG A 522 26.56 -4.03 40.98
CA ARG A 522 27.58 -3.30 41.77
C ARG A 522 27.14 -3.14 43.24
N TYR A 523 27.86 -3.73 44.18
CA TYR A 523 27.52 -3.62 45.61
C TYR A 523 27.68 -2.18 46.14
N MET A 524 26.78 -1.75 47.03
CA MET A 524 26.77 -0.38 47.55
C MET A 524 26.24 -0.25 48.99
N HIS A 525 26.56 0.87 49.62
CA HIS A 525 25.88 1.36 50.81
C HIS A 525 25.34 2.77 50.59
N ARG A 526 24.19 3.08 51.21
CA ARG A 526 23.63 4.44 51.24
C ARG A 526 23.72 5.05 52.63
N THR A 527 24.46 6.16 52.72
CA THR A 527 24.72 6.88 53.97
C THR A 527 24.04 8.24 53.96
N GLY A 528 23.19 8.50 54.95
CA GLY A 528 22.45 9.76 55.08
C GLY A 528 23.31 10.88 55.67
N LEU A 529 23.24 12.07 55.08
CA LEU A 529 23.86 13.30 55.56
C LEU A 529 22.79 14.40 55.67
N THR A 530 22.59 14.95 56.87
CA THR A 530 21.66 16.07 57.12
C THR A 530 22.44 17.35 57.37
N LEU A 531 22.10 18.42 56.66
CA LEU A 531 22.67 19.75 56.80
C LEU A 531 21.61 20.73 57.30
N THR A 532 21.87 21.40 58.42
CA THR A 532 20.97 22.40 59.01
C THR A 532 21.10 23.79 58.39
N THR A 533 22.24 24.07 57.74
CA THR A 533 22.56 25.33 57.04
C THR A 533 23.33 25.02 55.75
N THR A 534 23.34 25.97 54.81
CA THR A 534 24.14 25.86 53.58
C THR A 534 25.62 25.72 53.94
N THR A 535 26.24 24.60 53.58
CA THR A 535 27.58 24.21 54.05
C THR A 535 28.44 23.68 52.90
N SER A 536 29.71 24.10 52.84
CA SER A 536 30.72 23.50 51.96
C SER A 536 31.27 22.23 52.60
N VAL A 537 31.02 21.08 51.97
CA VAL A 537 31.40 19.76 52.48
C VAL A 537 32.51 19.13 51.62
N GLN A 538 33.38 18.37 52.28
CA GLN A 538 34.27 17.39 51.64
C GLN A 538 33.82 16.00 52.07
N ILE A 539 33.39 15.19 51.10
CA ILE A 539 33.04 13.78 51.27
C ILE A 539 34.13 12.98 50.55
N GLU A 540 34.70 11.98 51.20
CA GLU A 540 35.86 11.25 50.68
C GLU A 540 35.77 9.78 51.04
N MET A 541 35.97 8.91 50.05
CA MET A 541 35.96 7.46 50.15
C MET A 541 37.32 6.92 49.70
N THR A 542 38.09 6.37 50.64
CA THR A 542 39.39 5.77 50.36
C THR A 542 39.37 4.25 50.49
N SER A 543 40.08 3.56 49.60
CA SER A 543 40.35 2.12 49.68
C SER A 543 41.75 1.80 49.16
N THR A 544 42.20 0.59 49.46
CA THR A 544 43.40 -0.04 48.87
C THR A 544 43.08 -1.36 48.18
N VAL A 545 41.78 -1.71 48.06
CA VAL A 545 41.30 -3.03 47.60
C VAL A 545 40.08 -2.98 46.67
N VAL A 546 39.39 -1.84 46.56
CA VAL A 546 38.34 -1.59 45.55
C VAL A 546 38.57 -0.25 44.86
N ASP A 547 38.07 -0.14 43.63
CA ASP A 547 38.08 1.09 42.83
C ASP A 547 36.89 1.96 43.27
N ALA A 548 37.15 3.03 44.03
CA ALA A 548 36.11 3.71 44.80
C ALA A 548 35.18 4.58 43.94
N TYR A 549 33.86 4.52 44.18
CA TYR A 549 32.91 5.41 43.50
C TYR A 549 31.88 6.02 44.47
N LEU A 550 31.76 7.35 44.44
CA LEU A 550 30.81 8.15 45.22
C LEU A 550 29.74 8.77 44.32
N ILE A 551 28.46 8.59 44.67
CA ILE A 551 27.33 9.29 44.06
C ILE A 551 26.53 10.01 45.15
N LEU A 552 26.60 11.33 45.20
CA LEU A 552 25.83 12.18 46.11
C LEU A 552 24.48 12.55 45.47
N GLN A 553 23.38 12.24 46.16
CA GLN A 553 22.02 12.55 45.74
C GLN A 553 21.31 13.49 46.72
N ASN A 554 20.37 14.29 46.20
CA ASN A 554 19.44 15.08 47.01
C ASN A 554 18.37 14.15 47.60
N GLY A 555 18.28 14.09 48.93
CA GLY A 555 17.41 13.16 49.65
C GLY A 555 15.90 13.45 49.58
N ALA A 556 15.49 14.55 48.96
CA ALA A 556 14.08 14.89 48.73
C ALA A 556 13.63 14.62 47.27
N THR A 557 14.54 14.74 46.29
CA THR A 557 14.21 14.54 44.86
C THR A 557 14.75 13.25 44.27
N GLY A 558 15.81 12.67 44.83
CA GLY A 558 16.56 11.55 44.26
C GLY A 558 17.53 11.95 43.15
N ALA A 559 17.61 13.23 42.78
CA ALA A 559 18.53 13.70 41.74
C ALA A 559 19.98 13.63 42.22
N VAL A 560 20.89 13.19 41.34
CA VAL A 560 22.34 13.29 41.56
C VAL A 560 22.75 14.77 41.62
N VAL A 561 23.56 15.10 42.61
CA VAL A 561 24.09 16.45 42.90
C VAL A 561 25.56 16.54 42.49
N ALA A 562 26.31 15.48 42.72
CA ALA A 562 27.69 15.30 42.29
C ALA A 562 28.05 13.81 42.34
N GLU A 563 28.96 13.36 41.49
CA GLU A 563 29.53 12.02 41.51
C GLU A 563 31.02 12.08 41.16
N ASN A 564 31.81 11.15 41.69
CA ASN A 564 33.24 11.07 41.46
C ASN A 564 33.78 9.67 41.80
N ASP A 565 34.66 9.17 40.94
CA ASP A 565 35.48 7.97 41.05
C ASP A 565 36.92 8.32 41.45
N ASP A 566 37.62 9.10 40.63
CA ASP A 566 38.99 9.54 40.88
C ASP A 566 39.05 10.93 41.56
N ALA A 567 39.47 11.00 42.82
CA ALA A 567 39.77 12.27 43.53
C ALA A 567 41.00 12.99 42.95
N SER A 568 41.83 12.28 42.17
CA SER A 568 42.95 12.80 41.40
C SER A 568 43.38 11.77 40.36
N SER A 569 44.04 12.20 39.29
CA SER A 569 44.63 11.33 38.26
C SER A 569 45.81 10.46 38.74
N THR A 570 45.95 10.27 40.06
CA THR A 570 46.95 9.43 40.72
C THR A 570 46.35 8.55 41.82
N THR A 571 45.02 8.49 41.99
CA THR A 571 44.36 7.77 43.09
C THR A 571 42.93 7.30 42.76
N THR A 572 42.71 5.99 42.77
CA THR A 572 41.39 5.29 42.70
C THR A 572 40.57 5.42 44.00
N ASN A 573 40.60 6.62 44.59
CA ASN A 573 39.89 7.02 45.80
C ASN A 573 38.96 8.16 45.42
N ALA A 574 37.69 8.13 45.80
CA ALA A 574 36.71 9.15 45.40
C ALA A 574 36.67 10.33 46.39
N ARG A 575 36.52 11.56 45.89
CA ARG A 575 36.31 12.78 46.70
C ARG A 575 35.34 13.76 46.04
N ILE A 576 34.20 13.99 46.70
CA ILE A 576 33.24 15.04 46.34
C ILE A 576 33.49 16.29 47.20
N LEU A 577 33.56 17.45 46.53
CA LEU A 577 33.69 18.77 47.15
C LEU A 577 32.54 19.66 46.66
N ALA A 578 31.55 19.92 47.52
CA ALA A 578 30.30 20.58 47.13
C ALA A 578 29.83 21.59 48.18
N THR A 579 29.19 22.68 47.74
CA THR A 579 28.46 23.58 48.64
C THR A 579 26.98 23.27 48.56
N LEU A 580 26.44 22.71 49.63
CA LEU A 580 25.13 22.09 49.68
C LEU A 580 24.19 22.95 50.53
N PRO A 581 22.99 23.33 50.05
CA PRO A 581 21.94 23.96 50.86
C PRO A 581 21.52 23.11 52.07
N ALA A 582 20.88 23.74 53.04
CA ALA A 582 20.22 23.02 54.14
C ALA A 582 19.22 21.98 53.59
N GLY A 583 19.26 20.76 54.12
CA GLY A 583 18.48 19.63 53.62
C GLY A 583 19.09 18.27 53.94
N ASN A 584 18.43 17.21 53.47
CA ASN A 584 18.91 15.83 53.56
C ASN A 584 19.53 15.39 52.25
N TYR A 585 20.62 14.63 52.33
CA TYR A 585 21.38 14.09 51.21
C TYR A 585 21.67 12.60 51.43
N ILE A 586 21.84 11.88 50.34
CA ILE A 586 22.17 10.45 50.33
C ILE A 586 23.52 10.29 49.63
N ILE A 587 24.48 9.69 50.33
CA ILE A 587 25.79 9.35 49.80
C ILE A 587 25.78 7.87 49.46
N ASN A 588 25.79 7.53 48.17
CA ASN A 588 26.00 6.16 47.72
C ASN A 588 27.51 5.93 47.64
N THR A 589 28.02 4.95 48.38
CA THR A 589 29.40 4.44 48.27
C THR A 589 29.35 3.08 47.59
N THR A 590 29.99 2.96 46.43
CA THR A 590 30.01 1.76 45.58
C THR A 590 31.36 1.66 44.86
N THR A 591 31.46 0.84 43.83
CA THR A 591 32.70 0.59 43.07
C THR A 591 32.58 0.98 41.60
N TYR A 592 33.70 1.36 40.99
CA TYR A 592 33.76 1.65 39.55
C TYR A 592 33.58 0.38 38.70
N ASN A 593 34.09 -0.76 39.16
CA ASN A 593 33.92 -2.06 38.50
C ASN A 593 32.81 -2.91 39.16
N THR A 594 32.16 -3.76 38.38
CA THR A 594 31.10 -4.68 38.82
C THR A 594 31.64 -5.84 39.68
N GLY A 595 30.94 -6.20 40.74
CA GLY A 595 31.27 -7.36 41.59
C GLY A 595 32.46 -7.18 42.56
N GLU A 596 33.07 -6.00 42.63
CA GLU A 596 34.15 -5.71 43.58
C GLU A 596 33.65 -5.68 45.04
N THR A 597 34.44 -6.26 45.95
CA THR A 597 34.16 -6.31 47.39
C THR A 597 35.43 -6.05 48.19
N GLY A 598 35.33 -5.32 49.30
CA GLY A 598 36.50 -4.95 50.08
C GLY A 598 36.27 -3.80 51.06
N ALA A 599 37.26 -3.54 51.91
CA ALA A 599 37.22 -2.50 52.92
C ALA A 599 37.42 -1.10 52.31
N TYR A 600 36.69 -0.12 52.84
CA TYR A 600 36.83 1.29 52.50
C TYR A 600 36.59 2.18 53.72
N GLN A 601 37.17 3.36 53.73
CA GLN A 601 36.93 4.40 54.72
C GLN A 601 36.18 5.56 54.07
N ILE A 602 35.01 5.92 54.59
CA ILE A 602 34.31 7.15 54.22
C ILE A 602 34.51 8.23 55.28
N SER A 603 34.65 9.47 54.87
CA SER A 603 34.56 10.65 55.74
C SER A 603 33.63 11.71 55.14
N ALA A 604 33.02 12.52 56.01
CA ALA A 604 32.30 13.73 55.62
C ALA A 604 32.72 14.85 56.57
N THR A 605 33.28 15.93 56.03
CA THR A 605 33.86 17.04 56.81
C THR A 605 33.42 18.39 56.27
N VAL A 606 33.51 19.44 57.10
CA VAL A 606 33.41 20.83 56.61
C VAL A 606 34.68 21.11 55.80
N ALA A 607 34.54 21.49 54.53
CA ALA A 607 35.68 21.76 53.68
C ALA A 607 36.53 22.92 54.26
N PRO A 608 37.87 22.77 54.41
CA PRO A 608 38.71 23.80 55.00
C PRO A 608 38.54 25.18 54.36
N ASN A 609 38.30 26.19 55.19
CA ASN A 609 38.09 27.57 54.76
C ASN A 609 39.34 28.10 54.02
N SER A 610 39.23 28.19 52.70
CA SER A 610 40.32 28.69 51.86
C SER A 610 40.57 30.19 52.09
N THR A 611 41.84 30.58 52.12
CA THR A 611 42.26 31.98 51.99
C THR A 611 42.10 32.49 50.56
N VAL A 612 42.02 31.59 49.57
CA VAL A 612 41.90 31.93 48.16
C VAL A 612 40.52 32.52 47.90
N ASN A 613 40.45 33.82 47.61
CA ASN A 613 39.23 34.45 47.13
C ASN A 613 39.34 34.69 45.63
N VAL A 614 38.26 34.45 44.89
CA VAL A 614 38.19 34.67 43.44
C VAL A 614 36.98 35.55 43.16
N SER A 615 37.22 36.78 42.71
CA SER A 615 36.18 37.65 42.20
C SER A 615 36.27 37.78 40.69
N VAL A 616 35.13 37.90 40.01
CA VAL A 616 35.05 38.16 38.58
C VAL A 616 34.26 39.43 38.34
N THR A 617 34.76 40.27 37.45
CA THR A 617 34.14 41.54 37.06
C THR A 617 33.91 41.57 35.54
N PRO A 618 32.70 41.88 35.06
CA PRO A 618 31.46 42.04 35.84
C PRO A 618 30.96 40.70 36.41
N SER A 619 30.16 40.74 37.47
CA SER A 619 29.51 39.57 38.10
C SER A 619 28.20 39.14 37.41
N VAL A 620 27.69 39.97 36.51
CA VAL A 620 26.55 39.68 35.64
C VAL A 620 26.88 40.20 34.24
N MET A 621 26.55 39.43 33.20
CA MET A 621 26.57 39.89 31.81
C MET A 621 25.18 39.70 31.20
N SER A 622 24.73 40.70 30.44
CA SER A 622 23.57 40.58 29.56
C SER A 622 24.09 40.69 28.12
N LEU A 623 23.99 39.59 27.38
CA LEU A 623 24.53 39.43 26.03
C LEU A 623 23.45 38.93 25.09
N VAL A 624 23.74 38.94 23.79
CA VAL A 624 22.91 38.34 22.74
C VAL A 624 23.77 37.44 21.84
N PRO A 625 23.19 36.42 21.18
CA PRO A 625 23.92 35.50 20.31
C PRO A 625 24.95 36.16 19.39
N GLY A 626 26.17 35.62 19.38
CA GLY A 626 27.30 36.11 18.59
C GLY A 626 28.15 37.19 19.26
N GLN A 627 27.64 37.96 20.23
CA GLN A 627 28.44 38.96 20.94
C GLN A 627 29.48 38.34 21.89
N THR A 628 30.56 39.11 22.11
CA THR A 628 31.65 38.76 23.02
C THR A 628 31.88 39.84 24.06
N GLN A 629 32.21 39.43 25.30
CA GLN A 629 32.58 40.35 26.38
C GLN A 629 33.68 39.72 27.24
N SER A 630 34.76 40.47 27.50
CA SER A 630 35.84 40.02 28.38
C SER A 630 35.44 40.15 29.85
N ALA A 631 35.60 39.07 30.60
CA ALA A 631 35.60 39.07 32.04
C ALA A 631 37.02 39.28 32.59
N ARG A 632 37.14 39.82 33.81
CA ARG A 632 38.42 39.91 34.53
C ARG A 632 38.33 39.24 35.89
N THR A 633 39.26 38.33 36.16
CA THR A 633 39.45 37.66 37.45
C THR A 633 40.42 38.42 38.34
N THR A 634 40.10 38.49 39.64
CA THR A 634 41.07 38.80 40.68
C THR A 634 41.13 37.63 41.65
N VAL A 635 42.29 37.00 41.75
CA VAL A 635 42.58 35.95 42.74
C VAL A 635 43.43 36.56 43.85
N THR A 636 43.00 36.43 45.10
CA THR A 636 43.74 36.91 46.28
C THR A 636 43.89 35.80 47.31
N GLY A 637 44.87 35.90 48.22
CA GLY A 637 45.11 34.89 49.25
C GLY A 637 45.91 33.65 48.80
N SER A 638 46.49 33.70 47.59
CA SER A 638 47.53 32.80 47.08
C SER A 638 48.50 33.58 46.16
N ALA A 639 49.73 33.08 45.99
CA ALA A 639 50.68 33.58 45.00
C ALA A 639 50.43 33.01 43.59
N ASN A 640 49.76 31.85 43.47
CA ASN A 640 49.25 31.36 42.20
C ASN A 640 47.89 32.04 41.94
N THR A 641 47.83 32.89 40.91
CA THR A 641 46.63 33.63 40.50
C THR A 641 45.97 33.07 39.25
N ALA A 642 46.46 31.94 38.72
CA ALA A 642 45.90 31.32 37.52
C ALA A 642 44.51 30.72 37.80
N VAL A 643 43.69 30.69 36.75
CA VAL A 643 42.32 30.17 36.77
C VAL A 643 42.08 29.22 35.59
N ILE A 644 41.09 28.36 35.72
CA ILE A 644 40.47 27.61 34.61
C ILE A 644 39.09 28.23 34.38
N TRP A 645 38.82 28.63 33.15
CA TRP A 645 37.52 29.16 32.74
C TRP A 645 36.61 28.05 32.21
N GLN A 646 35.36 28.03 32.67
CA GLN A 646 34.36 27.05 32.25
C GLN A 646 32.98 27.72 32.10
N SER A 647 32.12 27.18 31.22
CA SER A 647 30.70 27.52 31.14
C SER A 647 29.87 26.35 31.65
N SER A 648 28.83 26.60 32.44
CA SER A 648 27.88 25.56 32.86
C SER A 648 26.98 25.08 31.72
N ASN A 649 26.91 25.82 30.61
CA ASN A 649 26.20 25.45 29.39
C ASN A 649 26.90 26.06 28.18
N THR A 650 27.74 25.27 27.53
CA THR A 650 28.53 25.63 26.34
C THR A 650 27.68 25.85 25.08
N ASN A 651 26.40 25.46 25.08
CA ASN A 651 25.48 25.78 23.99
C ASN A 651 24.90 27.20 24.12
N VAL A 652 24.77 27.73 25.36
CA VAL A 652 24.30 29.09 25.64
C VAL A 652 25.44 30.10 25.49
N ALA A 653 26.58 29.87 26.15
CA ALA A 653 27.79 30.68 25.95
C ALA A 653 29.07 29.86 26.18
N THR A 654 30.14 30.23 25.46
CA THR A 654 31.49 29.70 25.65
C THR A 654 32.40 30.75 26.29
N VAL A 655 33.56 30.34 26.79
CA VAL A 655 34.57 31.24 27.37
C VAL A 655 35.98 30.78 26.96
N SER A 656 36.88 31.72 26.64
CA SER A 656 38.28 31.42 26.33
C SER A 656 39.15 31.22 27.58
N THR A 657 40.37 30.71 27.40
CA THR A 657 41.42 30.66 28.44
C THR A 657 41.72 32.02 29.08
N ASP A 658 41.45 33.10 28.36
CA ASP A 658 41.74 34.49 28.76
C ASP A 658 40.49 35.20 29.32
N GLY A 659 39.40 34.48 29.55
CA GLY A 659 38.16 35.02 30.10
C GLY A 659 37.26 35.77 29.11
N VAL A 660 37.46 35.59 27.80
CA VAL A 660 36.56 36.18 26.79
C VAL A 660 35.31 35.30 26.66
N VAL A 661 34.18 35.79 27.15
CA VAL A 661 32.87 35.13 27.02
C VAL A 661 32.31 35.40 25.62
N ARG A 662 31.77 34.37 24.97
CA ARG A 662 31.05 34.45 23.68
C ARG A 662 29.65 33.85 23.83
N ALA A 663 28.62 34.68 23.64
CA ALA A 663 27.23 34.25 23.60
C ALA A 663 26.93 33.45 22.31
N LEU A 664 26.09 32.42 22.41
CA LEU A 664 25.81 31.48 21.32
C LEU A 664 24.31 31.26 21.10
N THR A 665 23.54 30.90 22.13
CA THR A 665 22.08 30.72 22.02
C THR A 665 21.33 31.35 23.21
N PRO A 666 20.06 31.77 23.04
CA PRO A 666 19.28 32.37 24.14
C PRO A 666 19.11 31.43 25.33
N GLY A 667 19.36 31.94 26.53
CA GLY A 667 19.27 31.22 27.79
C GLY A 667 20.14 31.84 28.88
N THR A 668 20.11 31.24 30.08
CA THR A 668 21.02 31.59 31.17
C THR A 668 22.11 30.53 31.30
N THR A 669 23.33 30.98 31.59
CA THR A 669 24.47 30.12 31.92
C THR A 669 25.38 30.82 32.94
N THR A 670 26.12 30.04 33.71
CA THR A 670 27.11 30.56 34.63
C THR A 670 28.50 30.35 34.03
N ILE A 671 29.25 31.44 33.86
CA ILE A 671 30.68 31.36 33.57
C ILE A 671 31.43 31.34 34.90
N SER A 672 32.27 30.32 35.09
CA SER A 672 33.07 30.12 36.30
C SER A 672 34.54 30.30 35.98
N ALA A 673 35.23 31.12 36.78
CA ALA A 673 36.68 31.12 36.87
C ALA A 673 37.10 30.37 38.13
N ILE A 674 37.61 29.14 37.97
CA ILE A 674 38.01 28.24 39.05
C ILE A 674 39.50 28.46 39.33
N SER A 675 39.90 28.70 40.58
CA SER A 675 41.32 28.92 40.90
C SER A 675 42.16 27.65 40.74
N GLN A 676 43.32 27.75 40.10
CA GLN A 676 44.33 26.69 40.08
C GLN A 676 45.10 26.59 41.41
N ALA A 677 45.00 27.59 42.30
CA ALA A 677 45.55 27.52 43.65
C ALA A 677 44.64 26.78 44.63
N ASP A 678 43.32 26.83 44.41
CA ASP A 678 42.33 26.07 45.16
C ASP A 678 41.06 25.87 44.30
N PRO A 679 40.90 24.70 43.66
CA PRO A 679 39.74 24.42 42.80
C PRO A 679 38.38 24.49 43.51
N ARG A 680 38.34 24.54 44.85
CA ARG A 680 37.11 24.74 45.64
C ARG A 680 36.65 26.20 45.63
N ARG A 681 37.46 27.13 45.09
CA ARG A 681 37.18 28.56 45.03
C ARG A 681 37.12 29.02 43.59
N SER A 682 35.92 29.41 43.20
CA SER A 682 35.64 30.06 41.92
C SER A 682 34.92 31.38 42.13
N GLY A 683 35.11 32.28 41.18
CA GLY A 683 34.27 33.46 41.02
C GLY A 683 33.38 33.24 39.80
N THR A 684 32.12 33.63 39.89
CA THR A 684 31.11 33.34 38.88
C THR A 684 30.54 34.60 38.24
N ILE A 685 30.08 34.45 37.00
CA ILE A 685 29.31 35.44 36.25
C ILE A 685 27.96 34.81 35.92
N ALA A 686 26.87 35.45 36.31
CA ALA A 686 25.57 35.13 35.74
C ALA A 686 25.50 35.72 34.32
N VAL A 687 25.57 34.87 33.29
CA VAL A 687 25.44 35.29 31.89
C VAL A 687 24.04 34.99 31.42
N THR A 688 23.22 36.03 31.34
CA THR A 688 21.98 36.01 30.58
C THR A 688 22.35 36.27 29.13
N VAL A 689 22.37 35.23 28.31
CA VAL A 689 22.22 35.42 26.87
C VAL A 689 20.74 35.65 26.65
N ALA A 690 20.34 36.92 26.65
CA ALA A 690 19.00 37.29 26.24
C ALA A 690 18.75 36.72 24.84
N ALA A 691 17.49 36.41 24.54
CA ALA A 691 17.10 36.51 23.15
C ALA A 691 17.44 37.94 22.71
N THR A 692 18.21 38.07 21.63
CA THR A 692 18.12 39.27 20.80
C THR A 692 16.63 39.52 20.56
N ASP A 693 16.16 40.77 20.65
CA ASP A 693 15.00 41.21 19.86
C ASP A 693 15.42 41.42 18.38
N GLY A 694 16.25 40.50 17.89
CA GLY A 694 16.25 40.05 16.52
C GLY A 694 15.14 39.03 16.48
N SER A 695 14.14 39.33 15.67
CA SER A 695 12.86 38.64 15.61
C SER A 695 12.99 37.13 15.45
N VAL A 696 11.88 36.42 15.72
CA VAL A 696 11.81 34.99 15.38
C VAL A 696 12.02 34.84 13.87
N ASN A 697 12.59 33.73 13.42
CA ASN A 697 12.42 33.30 12.04
C ASN A 697 12.11 31.82 12.09
N LEU A 698 10.88 31.48 11.75
CA LEU A 698 10.50 30.17 11.29
C LEU A 698 10.95 30.04 9.84
N ASP A 699 11.17 28.81 9.40
CA ASP A 699 11.21 28.49 7.98
C ASP A 699 10.84 27.02 7.80
N VAL A 700 10.25 26.66 6.66
CA VAL A 700 10.07 25.26 6.32
C VAL A 700 11.39 24.74 5.76
N SER A 701 12.22 24.20 6.65
CA SER A 701 13.55 23.65 6.37
C SER A 701 13.57 22.46 5.40
N GLY A 702 12.43 21.80 5.22
CA GLY A 702 12.25 20.75 4.21
C GLY A 702 10.83 20.22 4.15
N MET A 703 10.47 19.62 3.02
CA MET A 703 9.23 18.87 2.82
C MET A 703 9.49 17.68 1.88
N TYR A 704 8.94 16.51 2.20
CA TYR A 704 8.88 15.38 1.27
C TYR A 704 7.55 14.61 1.39
N VAL A 705 7.30 13.72 0.43
CA VAL A 705 6.11 12.86 0.40
C VAL A 705 6.52 11.40 0.43
N VAL A 706 5.97 10.62 1.35
CA VAL A 706 6.33 9.22 1.60
C VAL A 706 5.12 8.28 1.51
N GLN A 707 5.32 7.10 0.93
CA GLN A 707 4.30 6.04 0.80
C GLN A 707 4.69 4.72 1.47
N SER A 708 6.00 4.55 1.75
CA SER A 708 6.64 3.42 2.45
C SER A 708 8.03 3.85 2.93
N VAL A 709 8.81 4.44 2.02
CA VAL A 709 10.17 4.96 2.23
C VAL A 709 10.40 6.12 1.26
N GLN A 710 11.22 7.09 1.65
CA GLN A 710 11.56 8.24 0.81
C GLN A 710 12.99 8.72 1.12
N GLN A 711 13.61 9.42 0.17
CA GLN A 711 14.84 10.19 0.39
C GLN A 711 14.48 11.67 0.49
N ALA A 712 15.14 12.44 1.38
CA ALA A 712 14.77 13.82 1.66
C ALA A 712 14.81 14.77 0.43
N ASP A 713 15.47 14.38 -0.67
CA ASP A 713 15.50 15.09 -1.94
C ASP A 713 14.50 14.55 -3.01
N GLY A 714 13.57 13.68 -2.61
CA GLY A 714 12.44 13.24 -3.44
C GLY A 714 12.78 12.23 -4.54
N ARG A 715 13.95 11.57 -4.49
CA ARG A 715 14.40 10.63 -5.53
C ARG A 715 13.55 9.36 -5.68
N ILE A 716 12.75 8.97 -4.70
CA ILE A 716 11.84 7.83 -4.82
C ILE A 716 10.51 8.34 -5.40
N PRO A 717 10.15 7.93 -6.64
CA PRO A 717 8.88 8.34 -7.24
C PRO A 717 7.69 7.81 -6.44
N LEU A 718 6.59 8.57 -6.47
CA LEU A 718 5.32 8.16 -5.86
C LEU A 718 4.54 7.27 -6.82
N VAL A 719 3.92 6.23 -6.30
CA VAL A 719 2.95 5.39 -7.02
C VAL A 719 1.64 6.15 -7.16
N ALA A 720 1.16 6.28 -8.39
CA ALA A 720 -0.09 6.96 -8.72
C ALA A 720 -1.30 6.31 -8.04
N ASN A 721 -2.26 7.15 -7.61
CA ASN A 721 -3.48 6.76 -6.90
C ASN A 721 -3.28 6.14 -5.49
N ARG A 722 -2.03 5.92 -5.03
CA ARG A 722 -1.72 5.37 -3.71
C ARG A 722 -1.61 6.45 -2.64
N GLN A 723 -2.19 6.23 -1.47
CA GLN A 723 -2.12 7.16 -0.34
C GLN A 723 -0.68 7.45 0.10
N ALA A 724 -0.43 8.65 0.60
CA ALA A 724 0.88 9.11 1.02
C ALA A 724 0.77 10.05 2.23
N VAL A 725 1.87 10.26 2.95
CA VAL A 725 2.00 11.34 3.92
C VAL A 725 2.98 12.38 3.38
N ALA A 726 2.58 13.65 3.36
CA ALA A 726 3.49 14.77 3.19
C ALA A 726 4.02 15.19 4.57
N ARG A 727 5.33 15.15 4.77
CA ARG A 727 6.00 15.54 6.02
C ARG A 727 6.65 16.90 5.84
N VAL A 728 6.36 17.86 6.71
CA VAL A 728 6.84 19.24 6.64
C VAL A 728 7.62 19.60 7.90
N PHE A 729 8.89 19.98 7.75
CA PHE A 729 9.82 20.20 8.85
C PHE A 729 10.06 21.70 9.07
N VAL A 730 9.56 22.23 10.17
CA VAL A 730 9.76 23.64 10.56
C VAL A 730 11.06 23.78 11.36
N ARG A 731 11.93 24.68 10.93
CA ARG A 731 13.06 25.18 11.72
C ARG A 731 12.68 26.51 12.38
N SER A 732 13.38 26.86 13.45
CA SER A 732 13.31 28.16 14.11
C SER A 732 14.70 28.69 14.48
N SER A 733 14.90 30.01 14.33
CA SER A 733 16.06 30.74 14.87
C SER A 733 16.10 30.75 16.41
N ARG A 734 14.98 30.44 17.07
CA ARG A 734 14.78 30.46 18.52
C ARG A 734 14.21 29.13 19.04
N THR A 735 14.90 28.53 20.00
CA THR A 735 14.44 27.32 20.71
C THR A 735 13.26 27.62 21.65
N GLY A 736 12.42 26.61 21.91
CA GLY A 736 11.39 26.67 22.95
C GLY A 736 10.13 27.48 22.61
N LEU A 737 9.80 27.68 21.33
CA LEU A 737 8.58 28.40 20.90
C LEU A 737 7.26 27.64 21.14
N GLY A 738 7.31 26.35 21.49
CA GLY A 738 6.13 25.48 21.49
C GLY A 738 5.90 24.88 20.11
N THR A 739 4.70 25.04 19.56
CA THR A 739 4.34 24.54 18.21
C THR A 739 3.96 25.68 17.27
N ALA A 740 4.34 25.54 15.99
CA ALA A 740 3.97 26.47 14.93
C ALA A 740 2.84 25.89 14.08
N GLN A 741 1.93 26.75 13.60
CA GLN A 741 0.92 26.37 12.61
C GLN A 741 1.58 26.12 11.25
N VAL A 742 1.18 25.06 10.56
CA VAL A 742 1.65 24.72 9.22
C VAL A 742 0.44 24.43 8.33
N ARG A 743 0.38 25.10 7.17
CA ARG A 743 -0.62 24.87 6.12
C ARG A 743 0.05 24.18 4.93
N LEU A 744 -0.57 23.13 4.42
CA LEU A 744 -0.17 22.46 3.19
C LEU A 744 -1.23 22.67 2.12
N ARG A 745 -0.82 23.15 0.95
CA ARG A 745 -1.67 23.37 -0.22
C ARG A 745 -1.31 22.38 -1.33
N VAL A 746 -2.32 21.65 -1.80
CA VAL A 746 -2.24 20.76 -2.96
C VAL A 746 -2.75 21.52 -4.17
N ILE A 747 -1.93 21.66 -5.21
CA ILE A 747 -2.16 22.57 -6.34
C ILE A 747 -2.08 21.79 -7.65
N GLU A 748 -3.09 21.93 -8.51
CA GLU A 748 -3.13 21.37 -9.86
C GLU A 748 -3.26 22.49 -10.89
N GLY A 749 -2.26 22.64 -11.75
CA GLY A 749 -2.09 23.84 -12.57
C GLY A 749 -1.97 25.09 -11.69
N ASN A 750 -2.95 26.00 -11.79
CA ASN A 750 -3.01 27.24 -11.00
C ASN A 750 -4.07 27.19 -9.87
N ALA A 751 -4.70 26.03 -9.62
CA ALA A 751 -5.80 25.90 -8.66
C ALA A 751 -5.40 25.06 -7.45
N THR A 752 -5.59 25.61 -6.24
CA THR A 752 -5.53 24.80 -5.01
C THR A 752 -6.72 23.86 -4.96
N ILE A 753 -6.46 22.55 -5.05
CA ILE A 753 -7.49 21.50 -5.03
C ILE A 753 -7.74 20.94 -3.62
N ALA A 754 -6.79 21.12 -2.69
CA ALA A 754 -6.97 20.84 -1.27
C ALA A 754 -6.06 21.71 -0.40
N THR A 755 -6.50 21.99 0.83
CA THR A 755 -5.72 22.70 1.85
C THR A 755 -5.87 21.95 3.17
N PHE A 756 -4.75 21.66 3.83
CA PHE A 756 -4.69 21.02 5.14
C PHE A 756 -3.98 21.95 6.12
N ASN A 757 -4.30 21.86 7.41
CA ASN A 757 -3.58 22.57 8.49
C ASN A 757 -3.22 21.58 9.59
N ALA A 758 -2.01 21.71 10.14
CA ALA A 758 -1.48 20.93 11.25
C ALA A 758 -0.50 21.79 12.05
N THR A 759 0.19 21.20 13.03
CA THR A 759 1.24 21.88 13.80
C THR A 759 2.54 21.08 13.79
N ALA A 760 3.66 21.76 13.61
CA ALA A 760 5.00 21.22 13.81
C ALA A 760 5.60 21.76 15.12
N THR A 761 6.61 21.08 15.65
CA THR A 761 7.43 21.58 16.76
C THR A 761 8.72 22.16 16.18
N PRO A 762 8.95 23.49 16.16
CA PRO A 762 10.10 24.06 15.48
C PRO A 762 11.42 23.67 16.15
N THR A 763 12.32 23.07 15.37
CA THR A 763 13.66 22.64 15.81
C THR A 763 14.75 23.59 15.30
N SER A 764 15.98 23.49 15.82
CA SER A 764 17.13 24.24 15.27
C SER A 764 17.71 23.60 13.99
N THR A 765 17.47 22.30 13.81
CA THR A 765 17.89 21.47 12.67
C THR A 765 16.76 20.53 12.28
N LEU A 766 16.62 20.21 10.99
CA LEU A 766 15.62 19.24 10.51
C LEU A 766 15.77 17.90 11.25
N ASP A 767 14.70 17.43 11.88
CA ASP A 767 14.64 16.16 12.60
C ASP A 767 13.49 15.30 12.06
N GLU A 768 13.86 14.23 11.35
CA GLU A 768 12.91 13.30 10.74
C GLU A 768 12.24 12.35 11.74
N SER A 769 12.72 12.25 12.98
CA SER A 769 12.27 11.26 13.95
C SER A 769 10.96 11.62 14.68
N CYS A 770 10.69 12.92 14.89
CA CYS A 770 9.70 13.38 15.87
C CYS A 770 8.78 14.53 15.47
N CYS A 771 9.26 15.46 14.63
CA CYS A 771 8.91 16.87 14.85
C CYS A 771 8.31 17.60 13.63
N SER A 772 7.92 16.86 12.59
CA SER A 772 7.20 17.39 11.42
C SER A 772 5.73 17.66 11.68
N ALA A 773 5.15 18.55 10.86
CA ALA A 773 3.72 18.52 10.56
C ALA A 773 3.48 17.48 9.46
N ASP A 774 2.76 16.40 9.79
CA ASP A 774 2.48 15.29 8.89
C ASP A 774 1.03 15.37 8.37
N PHE A 775 0.87 15.26 7.05
CA PHE A 775 -0.40 15.44 6.36
C PHE A 775 -0.75 14.21 5.50
N SER A 776 -1.82 13.49 5.85
CA SER A 776 -2.33 12.38 5.04
C SER A 776 -2.93 12.88 3.72
N ILE A 777 -2.29 12.54 2.61
CA ILE A 777 -2.72 12.87 1.24
C ILE A 777 -3.45 11.68 0.65
N SER A 778 -4.73 11.86 0.34
CA SER A 778 -5.54 10.87 -0.40
C SER A 778 -4.83 10.48 -1.69
N GLY A 779 -4.74 9.18 -1.97
CA GLY A 779 -4.10 8.67 -3.17
C GLY A 779 -4.64 9.26 -4.46
N SER A 780 -5.92 9.64 -4.50
CA SER A 780 -6.56 10.37 -5.60
C SER A 780 -5.85 11.68 -5.99
N MET A 781 -5.12 12.31 -5.07
CA MET A 781 -4.30 13.52 -5.29
C MET A 781 -2.86 13.21 -5.73
N ILE A 782 -2.40 11.97 -5.55
CA ILE A 782 -1.08 11.50 -6.01
C ILE A 782 -1.18 11.12 -7.50
N ARG A 783 -1.12 12.16 -8.35
CA ARG A 783 -1.20 12.07 -9.81
C ARG A 783 -0.29 13.11 -10.48
N ALA A 784 0.13 12.83 -11.71
CA ALA A 784 0.95 13.76 -12.49
C ALA A 784 0.19 15.09 -12.75
N GLY A 785 0.91 16.22 -12.65
CA GLY A 785 0.34 17.57 -12.75
C GLY A 785 -0.08 18.18 -11.41
N VAL A 786 -0.08 17.41 -10.33
CA VAL A 786 -0.24 17.91 -8.96
C VAL A 786 1.13 18.36 -8.39
N SER A 787 1.09 19.39 -7.57
CA SER A 787 2.22 19.99 -6.88
C SER A 787 1.84 20.36 -5.44
N LEU A 788 2.83 20.49 -4.55
CA LEU A 788 2.65 20.86 -3.15
C LEU A 788 3.35 22.19 -2.83
N LEU A 789 2.70 23.01 -2.01
CA LEU A 789 3.27 24.21 -1.44
C LEU A 789 2.93 24.24 0.06
N ALA A 790 3.95 24.17 0.91
CA ALA A 790 3.79 24.29 2.35
C ALA A 790 4.07 25.73 2.80
N ASP A 791 3.43 26.15 3.87
CA ASP A 791 3.70 27.42 4.51
C ASP A 791 3.52 27.33 6.04
N VAL A 792 4.51 27.84 6.77
CA VAL A 792 4.49 27.97 8.23
C VAL A 792 3.95 29.34 8.62
N ASP A 793 3.37 29.42 9.81
CA ASP A 793 2.55 30.52 10.31
C ASP A 793 1.65 31.19 9.25
N PRO A 794 0.71 30.42 8.66
CA PRO A 794 -0.16 30.86 7.57
C PRO A 794 -1.10 32.05 7.90
N ASN A 795 -1.05 32.56 9.14
CA ASN A 795 -1.87 33.63 9.69
C ASN A 795 -1.06 34.78 10.35
N ASN A 796 0.28 34.73 10.33
CA ASN A 796 1.18 35.74 10.89
C ASN A 796 0.94 36.04 12.40
N LEU A 797 0.75 35.00 13.20
CA LEU A 797 0.55 35.05 14.66
C LEU A 797 1.87 35.15 15.45
N VAL A 798 2.99 34.76 14.84
CA VAL A 798 4.36 34.95 15.30
C VAL A 798 4.91 36.23 14.66
N GLY A 799 5.76 36.96 15.38
CA GLY A 799 6.40 38.19 14.88
C GLY A 799 7.80 37.91 14.35
N GLU A 800 7.96 37.93 13.03
CA GLU A 800 9.12 37.31 12.36
C GLU A 800 10.14 38.33 11.82
N SER A 801 11.33 37.85 11.41
CA SER A 801 12.38 38.67 10.78
C SER A 801 12.18 38.75 9.28
N ASN A 802 11.73 37.64 8.71
CA ASN A 802 11.52 37.44 7.30
C ASN A 802 10.24 36.61 7.09
N GLU A 803 9.15 37.26 6.72
CA GLU A 803 7.90 36.57 6.36
C GLU A 803 7.99 35.88 4.97
N THR A 804 9.14 35.98 4.26
CA THR A 804 9.26 35.55 2.86
C THR A 804 9.86 34.16 2.66
N ASP A 805 10.55 33.59 3.66
CA ASP A 805 11.00 32.17 3.68
C ASP A 805 10.05 31.25 4.47
N ASN A 806 8.94 31.78 4.99
CA ASN A 806 7.83 31.02 5.56
C ASN A 806 7.09 30.10 4.55
N VAL A 807 7.43 30.15 3.25
CA VAL A 807 6.82 29.34 2.17
C VAL A 807 7.85 28.40 1.54
N TYR A 808 7.53 27.10 1.42
CA TYR A 808 8.42 26.10 0.82
C TYR A 808 7.76 25.21 -0.25
N PRO A 809 8.39 25.01 -1.41
CA PRO A 809 9.65 25.66 -1.83
C PRO A 809 9.46 27.16 -2.10
N VAL A 810 10.46 27.97 -1.73
CA VAL A 810 10.47 29.43 -1.95
C VAL A 810 10.35 29.79 -3.44
N VAL A 811 10.82 28.89 -4.32
CA VAL A 811 10.74 29.01 -5.79
C VAL A 811 9.36 28.69 -6.39
N GLY A 812 8.39 28.29 -5.56
CA GLY A 812 7.03 27.89 -5.98
C GLY A 812 6.73 26.39 -5.77
N PRO A 813 5.50 25.94 -6.10
CA PRO A 813 5.02 24.59 -5.78
C PRO A 813 5.92 23.46 -6.28
N MET A 814 6.25 22.53 -5.39
CA MET A 814 7.02 21.31 -5.69
C MET A 814 6.16 20.35 -6.53
N PRO A 815 6.49 20.06 -7.80
CA PRO A 815 5.75 19.09 -8.59
C PRO A 815 5.94 17.67 -8.02
N LEU A 816 4.88 16.88 -7.97
CA LEU A 816 4.96 15.49 -7.53
C LEU A 816 5.57 14.61 -8.64
N ASN A 817 6.67 13.93 -8.34
CA ASN A 817 7.26 12.90 -9.18
C ASN A 817 6.43 11.61 -9.08
N VAL A 818 5.37 11.50 -9.90
CA VAL A 818 4.41 10.39 -9.85
C VAL A 818 4.55 9.46 -11.06
N ILE A 819 4.58 8.16 -10.82
CA ILE A 819 4.59 7.11 -11.84
C ILE A 819 3.40 6.15 -11.66
N SER A 820 2.97 5.48 -12.73
CA SER A 820 2.05 4.35 -12.62
C SER A 820 2.83 3.05 -12.43
N VAL A 821 2.41 2.21 -11.47
CA VAL A 821 2.90 0.84 -11.31
C VAL A 821 1.77 -0.14 -11.66
N PRO A 822 1.98 -1.13 -12.56
CA PRO A 822 0.92 -2.02 -13.01
C PRO A 822 0.32 -2.88 -11.86
N PRO A 823 -1.02 -3.08 -11.83
CA PRO A 823 -1.69 -3.95 -10.86
C PRO A 823 -1.07 -5.34 -10.75
N MET A 824 -0.98 -5.88 -9.53
CA MET A 824 -0.49 -7.23 -9.28
C MET A 824 -1.66 -8.20 -9.15
N THR A 825 -1.88 -9.03 -10.17
CA THR A 825 -2.84 -10.14 -10.11
C THR A 825 -2.16 -11.40 -9.57
N MET A 826 -2.80 -12.10 -8.63
CA MET A 826 -2.27 -13.34 -8.06
C MET A 826 -3.34 -14.35 -7.63
N LYS A 827 -2.99 -15.64 -7.65
CA LYS A 827 -3.77 -16.70 -6.98
C LYS A 827 -3.15 -17.06 -5.63
N LEU A 828 -3.96 -17.07 -4.57
CA LEU A 828 -3.62 -17.66 -3.28
C LEU A 828 -4.11 -19.12 -3.25
N ILE A 829 -3.23 -20.05 -2.86
CA ILE A 829 -3.45 -21.49 -2.98
C ILE A 829 -3.38 -22.15 -1.61
N PRO A 830 -4.52 -22.37 -0.93
CA PRO A 830 -4.63 -23.30 0.19
C PRO A 830 -4.01 -24.66 -0.18
N VAL A 831 -3.00 -25.12 0.57
CA VAL A 831 -2.39 -26.45 0.40
C VAL A 831 -2.92 -27.38 1.48
N GLN A 832 -3.40 -28.55 1.06
CA GLN A 832 -3.91 -29.61 1.94
C GLN A 832 -2.96 -30.80 1.95
N GLN A 833 -2.44 -31.13 3.13
CA GLN A 833 -1.44 -32.18 3.33
C GLN A 833 -2.10 -33.54 3.56
N GLY A 834 -2.21 -34.34 2.51
CA GLY A 834 -2.71 -35.71 2.56
C GLY A 834 -4.19 -35.84 2.96
N ARG A 835 -4.53 -37.02 3.47
CA ARG A 835 -5.93 -37.46 3.66
C ARG A 835 -6.70 -36.71 4.76
N SER A 836 -6.00 -36.29 5.81
CA SER A 836 -6.60 -35.66 6.99
C SER A 836 -5.63 -34.70 7.69
N GLY A 837 -4.58 -34.27 6.99
CA GLY A 837 -3.62 -33.29 7.49
C GLY A 837 -4.15 -31.86 7.29
N ALA A 838 -3.31 -30.91 7.67
CA ALA A 838 -3.73 -29.53 7.78
C ALA A 838 -3.89 -28.86 6.39
N VAL A 839 -4.84 -27.93 6.32
CA VAL A 839 -5.12 -27.08 5.16
C VAL A 839 -4.66 -25.66 5.49
N GLY A 840 -3.80 -25.07 4.67
CA GLY A 840 -3.41 -23.67 4.82
C GLY A 840 -4.58 -22.72 4.48
N VAL A 841 -4.79 -21.70 5.30
CA VAL A 841 -5.87 -20.72 5.15
C VAL A 841 -5.38 -19.48 4.40
N ALA A 842 -6.19 -18.96 3.49
CA ALA A 842 -5.94 -17.69 2.81
C ALA A 842 -6.76 -16.58 3.47
N SER A 843 -6.08 -15.50 3.85
CA SER A 843 -6.65 -14.35 4.56
C SER A 843 -6.31 -13.04 3.85
N SER A 844 -7.15 -12.02 4.06
CA SER A 844 -6.92 -10.65 3.58
C SER A 844 -5.77 -9.97 4.34
N SER A 845 -5.55 -10.31 5.61
CA SER A 845 -4.52 -9.69 6.47
C SER A 845 -3.08 -10.03 6.10
N LEU A 846 -2.85 -11.07 5.28
CA LEU A 846 -1.57 -11.32 4.59
C LEU A 846 -1.09 -10.08 3.82
N PHE A 847 -2.02 -9.27 3.30
CA PHE A 847 -1.69 -8.06 2.54
C PHE A 847 -1.33 -6.84 3.39
N ASN A 848 -1.44 -6.90 4.73
CA ASN A 848 -1.24 -5.73 5.59
C ASN A 848 0.20 -5.21 5.48
N ILE A 849 1.20 -6.06 5.77
CA ILE A 849 2.61 -5.69 5.62
C ILE A 849 2.98 -5.52 4.14
N PHE A 850 2.52 -6.43 3.27
CA PHE A 850 2.80 -6.41 1.83
C PHE A 850 2.43 -5.06 1.16
N ARG A 851 1.25 -4.51 1.49
CA ARG A 851 0.82 -3.18 1.00
C ARG A 851 1.71 -2.09 1.57
N SER A 852 1.99 -2.10 2.87
CA SER A 852 2.85 -1.10 3.52
C SER A 852 4.25 -1.04 2.91
N VAL A 853 4.87 -2.19 2.59
CA VAL A 853 6.29 -2.26 2.19
C VAL A 853 6.57 -2.22 0.68
N TRP A 854 5.63 -2.60 -0.19
CA TRP A 854 5.90 -2.67 -1.64
C TRP A 854 5.18 -1.57 -2.46
N PRO A 855 5.77 -1.11 -3.59
CA PRO A 855 5.26 0.01 -4.41
C PRO A 855 4.07 -0.41 -5.29
N LEU A 856 2.99 -0.86 -4.67
CA LEU A 856 1.79 -1.37 -5.35
C LEU A 856 0.54 -0.71 -4.79
N GLU A 857 -0.37 -0.32 -5.67
CA GLU A 857 -1.70 0.17 -5.30
C GLU A 857 -2.74 -0.96 -5.44
N VAL A 858 -3.00 -1.40 -6.67
CA VAL A 858 -4.00 -2.42 -6.95
C VAL A 858 -3.39 -3.83 -6.87
N ILE A 859 -3.94 -4.65 -5.96
CA ILE A 859 -3.61 -6.07 -5.82
C ILE A 859 -4.89 -6.88 -6.05
N ASN A 860 -4.93 -7.65 -7.13
CA ASN A 860 -6.06 -8.50 -7.50
C ASN A 860 -5.76 -9.94 -7.07
N ALA A 861 -5.98 -10.25 -5.80
CA ALA A 861 -5.81 -11.58 -5.24
C ALA A 861 -7.10 -12.41 -5.36
N THR A 862 -6.99 -13.66 -5.80
CA THR A 862 -8.10 -14.63 -5.78
C THR A 862 -7.68 -15.90 -5.04
N VAL A 863 -8.43 -16.29 -4.01
CA VAL A 863 -8.27 -17.62 -3.38
C VAL A 863 -8.82 -18.68 -4.34
N ARG A 864 -8.02 -19.70 -4.66
CA ARG A 864 -8.47 -20.84 -5.47
C ARG A 864 -8.91 -22.02 -4.61
N THR A 865 -9.51 -23.01 -5.26
CA THR A 865 -9.80 -24.32 -4.64
C THR A 865 -8.51 -24.90 -4.02
N ALA A 866 -8.59 -25.55 -2.86
CA ALA A 866 -7.41 -26.12 -2.20
C ALA A 866 -6.68 -27.14 -3.10
N LEU A 867 -5.35 -27.08 -3.12
CA LEU A 867 -4.48 -28.06 -3.76
C LEU A 867 -4.24 -29.22 -2.78
N VAL A 868 -4.77 -30.40 -3.09
CA VAL A 868 -4.47 -31.62 -2.33
C VAL A 868 -3.14 -32.20 -2.81
N ILE A 869 -2.17 -32.30 -1.89
CA ILE A 869 -0.95 -33.07 -2.07
C ILE A 869 -1.02 -34.36 -1.26
N ASP A 870 -0.28 -35.40 -1.67
CA ASP A 870 -0.29 -36.71 -1.01
C ASP A 870 0.88 -36.95 -0.05
N TYR A 871 1.48 -35.85 0.44
CA TYR A 871 2.58 -35.84 1.40
C TYR A 871 2.34 -34.77 2.48
N THR A 872 2.99 -34.96 3.63
CA THR A 872 3.07 -33.97 4.71
C THR A 872 4.40 -33.24 4.59
N ILE A 873 4.44 -31.96 4.95
CA ILE A 873 5.64 -31.12 4.86
C ILE A 873 6.26 -31.00 6.25
N GLY A 874 7.52 -31.44 6.40
CA GLY A 874 8.27 -31.17 7.63
C GLY A 874 8.69 -29.70 7.71
N SER A 875 8.40 -29.01 8.82
CA SER A 875 8.80 -27.60 9.01
C SER A 875 10.30 -27.38 8.84
N GLN A 876 11.14 -28.35 9.23
CA GLN A 876 12.61 -28.27 9.06
C GLN A 876 13.16 -29.00 7.82
N ASN A 877 12.31 -29.61 6.99
CA ASN A 877 12.75 -30.44 5.85
C ASN A 877 12.71 -29.66 4.52
N PHE A 878 13.80 -28.96 4.19
CA PHE A 878 13.92 -28.16 2.96
C PHE A 878 13.48 -28.91 1.68
N ASP A 879 13.72 -30.21 1.56
CA ASP A 879 13.37 -30.96 0.35
C ASP A 879 11.85 -31.11 0.15
N ASP A 880 11.04 -31.12 1.21
CA ASP A 880 9.57 -31.09 1.12
C ASP A 880 9.07 -29.73 0.59
N TRP A 881 9.69 -28.64 1.03
CA TRP A 881 9.37 -27.27 0.61
C TRP A 881 9.80 -27.02 -0.84
N ILE A 882 11.02 -27.45 -1.21
CA ILE A 882 11.54 -27.39 -2.59
C ILE A 882 10.69 -28.25 -3.54
N ARG A 883 10.12 -29.36 -3.04
CA ARG A 883 9.12 -30.15 -3.77
C ARG A 883 7.79 -29.41 -3.91
N LEU A 884 7.28 -28.76 -2.85
CA LEU A 884 6.01 -28.04 -2.92
C LEU A 884 6.08 -26.80 -3.83
N VAL A 885 7.12 -25.98 -3.74
CA VAL A 885 7.23 -24.77 -4.59
C VAL A 885 7.29 -25.16 -6.08
N ARG A 886 7.94 -26.29 -6.38
CA ARG A 886 7.95 -26.92 -7.70
C ARG A 886 6.58 -27.50 -8.11
N ASP A 887 5.84 -28.14 -7.19
CA ASP A 887 4.46 -28.59 -7.41
C ASP A 887 3.50 -27.40 -7.69
N VAL A 888 3.70 -26.25 -7.02
CA VAL A 888 2.94 -25.01 -7.24
C VAL A 888 3.25 -24.38 -8.60
N GLU A 889 4.51 -24.44 -9.07
CA GLU A 889 4.88 -24.05 -10.44
C GLU A 889 4.35 -25.01 -11.50
N ILE A 890 4.29 -26.32 -11.21
CA ILE A 890 3.60 -27.32 -12.04
C ILE A 890 2.11 -26.98 -12.18
N VAL A 891 1.43 -26.62 -11.09
CA VAL A 891 0.05 -26.12 -11.10
C VAL A 891 -0.08 -24.87 -11.97
N ARG A 892 0.78 -23.85 -11.78
CA ARG A 892 0.73 -22.61 -12.58
C ARG A 892 0.86 -22.90 -14.08
N GLN A 893 1.83 -23.71 -14.49
CA GLN A 893 2.04 -24.00 -15.91
C GLN A 893 0.89 -24.84 -16.52
N ALA A 894 0.37 -25.84 -15.79
CA ALA A 894 -0.75 -26.66 -16.24
C ALA A 894 -2.08 -25.87 -16.32
N GLU A 895 -2.27 -24.86 -15.46
CA GLU A 895 -3.39 -23.91 -15.55
C GLU A 895 -3.24 -22.87 -16.66
N GLY A 896 -2.04 -22.70 -17.24
CA GLY A 896 -1.73 -21.61 -18.16
C GLY A 896 -1.64 -20.24 -17.45
N GLY A 897 -1.36 -20.22 -16.15
CA GLY A 897 -1.40 -19.03 -15.30
C GLY A 897 -0.34 -17.98 -15.66
N ALA A 898 -0.77 -16.86 -16.23
CA ALA A 898 0.09 -15.72 -16.58
C ALA A 898 0.37 -14.73 -15.43
N HIS A 899 0.07 -15.13 -14.19
CA HIS A 899 0.06 -14.29 -13.00
C HIS A 899 0.86 -14.93 -11.85
N TYR A 900 0.94 -14.28 -10.69
CA TYR A 900 1.65 -14.82 -9.53
C TYR A 900 0.83 -15.88 -8.80
N TYR A 901 1.46 -16.94 -8.30
CA TYR A 901 0.81 -18.06 -7.62
C TYR A 901 1.52 -18.28 -6.27
N TYR A 902 0.78 -18.19 -5.16
CA TYR A 902 1.34 -18.29 -3.80
C TYR A 902 0.70 -19.44 -3.02
N GLY A 903 1.48 -20.45 -2.64
CA GLY A 903 1.03 -21.58 -1.81
C GLY A 903 1.00 -21.24 -0.32
N LEU A 904 -0.10 -21.59 0.35
CA LEU A 904 -0.31 -21.36 1.78
C LEU A 904 -0.38 -22.70 2.52
N ILE A 905 0.45 -22.86 3.53
CA ILE A 905 0.71 -24.13 4.21
C ILE A 905 0.41 -23.97 5.69
N ARG A 906 -0.33 -24.91 6.29
CA ARG A 906 -0.44 -25.00 7.75
C ARG A 906 0.65 -25.93 8.30
N THR A 907 1.58 -25.39 9.08
CA THR A 907 2.65 -26.15 9.76
C THR A 907 2.46 -26.19 11.27
N ARG A 908 3.20 -27.08 11.93
CA ARG A 908 3.32 -27.15 13.39
C ARG A 908 4.78 -27.05 13.81
N GLY A 909 5.01 -26.54 15.02
CA GLY A 909 6.32 -26.20 15.58
C GLY A 909 6.75 -24.77 15.24
N THR A 910 7.48 -24.16 16.18
CA THR A 910 7.93 -22.76 16.18
C THR A 910 9.35 -22.56 15.63
N SER A 911 9.87 -23.51 14.85
CA SER A 911 11.18 -23.38 14.18
C SER A 911 11.25 -24.20 12.90
N GLY A 912 11.80 -23.61 11.83
CA GLY A 912 11.93 -24.25 10.52
C GLY A 912 11.98 -23.24 9.37
N VAL A 913 11.65 -23.74 8.18
CA VAL A 913 11.38 -22.96 6.96
C VAL A 913 10.03 -22.27 7.12
N LEU A 914 9.93 -21.00 6.71
CA LEU A 914 8.69 -20.22 6.73
C LEU A 914 8.09 -20.08 5.33
N GLY A 915 8.93 -19.91 4.31
CA GLY A 915 8.57 -19.80 2.90
C GLY A 915 9.70 -20.22 1.97
N LEU A 916 9.41 -20.18 0.66
CA LEU A 916 10.36 -20.25 -0.45
C LEU A 916 9.71 -19.62 -1.70
N ALA A 917 10.42 -18.81 -2.48
CA ALA A 917 10.05 -18.54 -3.86
C ALA A 917 10.69 -19.55 -4.84
N ASN A 918 10.17 -19.56 -6.06
CA ASN A 918 10.63 -20.44 -7.14
C ASN A 918 11.76 -19.79 -7.95
N GLY A 919 12.65 -19.04 -7.29
CA GLY A 919 13.79 -18.33 -7.87
C GLY A 919 13.63 -16.81 -7.98
N ILE A 920 14.76 -16.16 -8.30
CA ILE A 920 14.89 -14.69 -8.29
C ILE A 920 15.20 -14.17 -9.72
N PRO A 921 14.25 -13.53 -10.43
CA PRO A 921 12.81 -13.42 -10.14
C PRO A 921 12.01 -14.65 -10.61
N ALA A 922 10.79 -14.81 -10.09
CA ALA A 922 9.89 -15.92 -10.42
C ALA A 922 8.41 -15.49 -10.54
N ARG A 923 7.53 -16.48 -10.70
CA ARG A 923 6.06 -16.31 -10.77
C ARG A 923 5.33 -17.04 -9.63
N THR A 924 6.09 -17.64 -8.74
CA THR A 924 5.63 -18.68 -7.83
C THR A 924 6.40 -18.63 -6.52
N ALA A 925 5.69 -18.77 -5.41
CA ALA A 925 6.24 -18.87 -4.07
C ALA A 925 5.29 -19.65 -3.15
N ILE A 926 5.77 -19.98 -1.95
CA ILE A 926 5.01 -20.65 -0.90
C ILE A 926 5.37 -20.08 0.47
N GLY A 927 4.48 -20.21 1.45
CA GLY A 927 4.78 -19.92 2.84
C GLY A 927 3.72 -20.40 3.83
N ILE A 928 4.02 -20.24 5.12
CA ILE A 928 3.08 -20.53 6.21
C ILE A 928 1.84 -19.63 6.16
N ASP A 929 0.71 -20.16 6.61
CA ASP A 929 -0.50 -19.38 6.89
C ASP A 929 -0.52 -18.84 8.33
N GLU A 930 -1.41 -17.87 8.58
CA GLU A 930 -1.47 -17.13 9.86
C GLU A 930 -1.85 -17.98 11.07
N GLY A 931 -2.43 -19.16 10.85
CA GLY A 931 -2.79 -20.11 11.91
C GLY A 931 -1.77 -21.23 12.14
N SER A 932 -0.60 -21.16 11.52
CA SER A 932 0.56 -21.99 11.86
C SER A 932 1.19 -21.53 13.18
N ASP A 933 1.90 -22.41 13.88
CA ASP A 933 2.36 -22.16 15.26
C ASP A 933 3.33 -20.94 15.43
N PHE A 934 3.84 -20.37 14.33
CA PHE A 934 4.59 -19.10 14.31
C PHE A 934 3.71 -17.84 14.42
N GLY A 935 2.40 -17.97 14.19
CA GLY A 935 1.40 -16.91 14.30
C GLY A 935 1.30 -15.95 13.10
N PRO A 936 0.33 -15.01 13.14
CA PRO A 936 0.00 -14.16 11.99
C PRO A 936 1.10 -13.18 11.58
N ALA A 937 1.91 -12.69 12.52
CA ALA A 937 2.95 -11.69 12.24
C ALA A 937 4.03 -12.25 11.30
N GLU A 938 4.56 -13.43 11.62
CA GLU A 938 5.59 -14.10 10.80
C GLU A 938 5.04 -14.54 9.44
N SER A 939 3.79 -15.00 9.36
CA SER A 939 3.13 -15.31 8.07
C SER A 939 3.02 -14.07 7.17
N ARG A 940 2.68 -12.90 7.72
CA ARG A 940 2.60 -11.62 6.99
C ARG A 940 3.98 -11.10 6.55
N LEU A 941 5.01 -11.25 7.39
CA LEU A 941 6.39 -10.90 7.06
C LEU A 941 6.93 -11.80 5.93
N THR A 942 6.80 -13.12 6.11
CA THR A 942 7.16 -14.13 5.11
C THR A 942 6.49 -13.84 3.77
N PHE A 943 5.16 -13.65 3.75
CA PHE A 943 4.40 -13.34 2.53
C PHE A 943 4.94 -12.10 1.79
N ALA A 944 5.43 -11.10 2.52
CA ALA A 944 6.06 -9.92 1.94
C ALA A 944 7.50 -10.16 1.46
N HIS A 945 8.30 -10.96 2.18
CA HIS A 945 9.67 -11.36 1.83
C HIS A 945 9.71 -12.23 0.57
N GLU A 946 8.97 -13.34 0.54
CA GLU A 946 8.94 -14.30 -0.57
C GLU A 946 8.49 -13.66 -1.89
N LEU A 947 7.49 -12.79 -1.84
CA LEU A 947 7.06 -12.04 -3.03
C LEU A 947 8.11 -11.03 -3.48
N GLY A 948 8.96 -10.52 -2.58
CA GLY A 948 10.18 -9.78 -2.93
C GLY A 948 11.14 -10.57 -3.80
N HIS A 949 11.37 -11.86 -3.51
CA HIS A 949 12.13 -12.75 -4.39
C HIS A 949 11.45 -12.94 -5.75
N THR A 950 10.12 -13.14 -5.80
CA THR A 950 9.39 -13.20 -7.09
C THR A 950 9.55 -11.91 -7.92
N MET A 951 9.79 -10.79 -7.27
CA MET A 951 10.03 -9.47 -7.89
C MET A 951 11.52 -9.13 -8.10
N GLY A 952 12.42 -10.11 -7.93
CA GLY A 952 13.83 -10.00 -8.32
C GLY A 952 14.79 -9.52 -7.23
N LEU A 953 14.36 -9.50 -5.97
CA LEU A 953 15.22 -9.14 -4.84
C LEU A 953 16.06 -10.32 -4.35
N ARG A 954 17.26 -10.02 -3.85
CA ARG A 954 18.11 -10.90 -3.05
C ARG A 954 18.22 -10.33 -1.64
N HIS A 955 18.74 -11.12 -0.71
CA HIS A 955 18.84 -10.71 0.69
C HIS A 955 19.69 -9.45 0.93
N ALA A 956 19.28 -8.66 1.91
CA ALA A 956 20.11 -7.69 2.57
C ALA A 956 21.10 -8.41 3.52
N PRO A 957 22.34 -7.93 3.69
CA PRO A 957 23.40 -8.65 4.41
C PRO A 957 23.27 -8.52 5.94
N CYS A 958 22.25 -9.12 6.55
CA CYS A 958 22.13 -9.29 8.00
C CYS A 958 21.59 -10.70 8.33
N GLY A 959 21.85 -11.20 9.55
CA GLY A 959 21.30 -12.46 10.05
C GLY A 959 21.87 -13.73 9.40
N GLY A 960 22.95 -13.62 8.62
CA GLY A 960 23.57 -14.75 7.92
C GLY A 960 22.83 -15.19 6.64
N ALA A 961 21.95 -14.32 6.09
CA ALA A 961 21.08 -14.65 4.97
C ALA A 961 21.82 -15.16 3.72
N ALA A 962 21.26 -16.18 3.07
CA ALA A 962 21.93 -16.91 2.00
C ALA A 962 21.95 -16.12 0.67
N GLY A 963 23.15 -15.89 0.12
CA GLY A 963 23.32 -15.23 -1.19
C GLY A 963 22.84 -13.77 -1.24
N PRO A 964 23.35 -12.88 -0.38
CA PRO A 964 22.95 -11.47 -0.33
C PRO A 964 23.20 -10.72 -1.66
N ASP A 965 22.50 -9.61 -1.86
CA ASP A 965 22.77 -8.69 -2.97
C ASP A 965 24.14 -8.03 -2.80
N PRO A 966 25.12 -8.30 -3.68
CA PRO A 966 26.45 -7.70 -3.59
C PRO A 966 26.46 -6.19 -3.88
N ASN A 967 25.31 -5.62 -4.30
CA ASN A 967 25.12 -4.20 -4.54
C ASN A 967 24.23 -3.54 -3.45
N TYR A 968 23.92 -4.23 -2.35
CA TYR A 968 23.11 -3.65 -1.28
C TYR A 968 23.90 -2.52 -0.57
N PRO A 969 23.33 -1.32 -0.32
CA PRO A 969 24.14 -0.15 0.04
C PRO A 969 24.79 -0.18 1.43
N PHE A 970 24.31 -1.05 2.33
CA PHE A 970 24.77 -1.09 3.74
C PHE A 970 25.17 -2.51 4.13
N SER A 971 26.41 -2.68 4.60
CA SER A 971 27.01 -4.00 4.91
C SER A 971 26.38 -4.75 6.09
N ASP A 972 25.45 -4.12 6.80
CA ASP A 972 24.68 -4.65 7.93
C ASP A 972 23.17 -4.72 7.64
N GLY A 973 22.75 -4.53 6.38
CA GLY A 973 21.36 -4.72 5.96
C GLY A 973 20.36 -3.66 6.40
N ARG A 974 20.78 -2.56 7.05
CA ARG A 974 19.88 -1.45 7.45
C ARG A 974 19.21 -0.77 6.23
N ILE A 975 18.08 -0.08 6.44
CA ILE A 975 17.37 0.67 5.38
C ILE A 975 18.02 2.02 5.02
N GLY A 976 18.76 2.64 5.95
CA GLY A 976 19.62 3.81 5.74
C GLY A 976 18.93 5.18 5.61
N VAL A 977 17.61 5.22 5.41
CA VAL A 977 16.77 6.43 5.39
C VAL A 977 15.47 6.17 6.14
N TYR A 978 14.71 7.22 6.49
CA TYR A 978 13.45 7.05 7.22
C TYR A 978 12.36 6.39 6.35
N GLY A 979 11.72 5.38 6.93
CA GLY A 979 10.50 4.76 6.43
C GLY A 979 9.26 5.27 7.18
N MET A 980 8.08 5.00 6.64
CA MET A 980 6.81 5.37 7.26
C MET A 980 5.68 4.41 6.87
N ASP A 981 5.01 3.85 7.86
CA ASP A 981 3.91 2.91 7.66
C ASP A 981 2.57 3.62 7.45
N THR A 982 2.35 4.05 6.20
CA THR A 982 1.16 4.84 5.83
C THR A 982 -0.17 4.08 5.91
N PHE A 983 -0.14 2.76 6.12
CA PHE A 983 -1.34 1.94 6.37
C PHE A 983 -1.45 1.54 7.85
N GLY A 984 -0.34 1.17 8.49
CA GLY A 984 -0.23 0.85 9.92
C GLY A 984 -0.16 2.09 10.83
N GLY A 985 -1.07 3.05 10.63
CA GLY A 985 -1.23 4.19 11.55
C GLY A 985 -0.09 5.23 11.52
N ASN A 986 0.57 5.43 10.38
CA ASN A 986 1.61 6.44 10.16
C ASN A 986 2.90 6.25 10.99
N ALA A 987 3.19 5.02 11.45
CA ALA A 987 4.37 4.74 12.27
C ALA A 987 5.71 4.96 11.52
N ILE A 988 6.53 5.89 12.01
CA ILE A 988 7.88 6.18 11.49
C ILE A 988 8.81 4.99 11.74
N LYS A 989 9.72 4.70 10.79
CA LYS A 989 10.74 3.66 10.87
C LYS A 989 12.12 4.31 10.71
N GLY A 990 12.98 4.18 11.72
CA GLY A 990 14.30 4.84 11.73
C GLY A 990 15.28 4.23 10.71
N PRO A 991 16.32 4.98 10.28
CA PRO A 991 17.28 4.54 9.25
C PRO A 991 18.16 3.35 9.66
N VAL A 992 18.11 2.93 10.93
CA VAL A 992 18.81 1.75 11.49
C VAL A 992 17.94 0.49 11.54
N VAL A 993 16.67 0.57 11.14
CA VAL A 993 15.78 -0.59 10.94
C VAL A 993 16.32 -1.45 9.79
N ASN A 994 16.15 -2.77 9.83
CA ASN A 994 16.70 -3.68 8.82
C ASN A 994 15.79 -3.78 7.58
N ASP A 995 16.36 -4.03 6.39
CA ASP A 995 15.56 -4.24 5.18
C ASP A 995 14.77 -5.54 5.22
N ILE A 996 13.51 -5.56 4.77
CA ILE A 996 12.62 -6.71 4.85
C ILE A 996 13.18 -7.98 4.21
N MET A 997 14.07 -7.88 3.22
CA MET A 997 14.75 -9.03 2.62
C MET A 997 15.87 -9.58 3.52
N THR A 998 15.64 -9.80 4.81
CA THR A 998 16.69 -10.16 5.79
C THR A 998 16.21 -11.18 6.82
N TYR A 999 17.15 -11.77 7.56
CA TYR A 999 16.83 -12.64 8.71
C TYR A 999 17.00 -11.92 10.07
N CYS A 1000 17.45 -10.67 10.08
CA CYS A 1000 17.45 -9.84 11.29
C CYS A 1000 16.03 -9.34 11.64
N PRO A 1001 15.67 -9.23 12.94
CA PRO A 1001 14.37 -8.70 13.37
C PRO A 1001 14.28 -7.18 13.13
N ASN A 1002 13.10 -6.61 13.40
CA ASN A 1002 12.78 -5.18 13.16
C ASN A 1002 13.00 -4.79 11.70
N GLN A 1003 12.03 -5.14 10.86
CA GLN A 1003 12.12 -5.10 9.41
C GLN A 1003 11.26 -3.99 8.77
N TRP A 1004 11.76 -3.41 7.68
CA TRP A 1004 11.05 -2.45 6.81
C TRP A 1004 11.64 -2.41 5.40
N VAL A 1005 11.03 -1.74 4.43
CA VAL A 1005 11.64 -1.63 3.09
C VAL A 1005 12.72 -0.54 3.00
N SER A 1006 13.87 -0.84 2.38
CA SER A 1006 14.86 0.17 1.99
C SER A 1006 14.49 0.89 0.70
N ALA A 1007 14.99 2.11 0.54
CA ALA A 1007 14.87 2.87 -0.71
C ALA A 1007 15.44 2.10 -1.93
N HIS A 1008 16.46 1.26 -1.73
CA HIS A 1008 17.10 0.42 -2.74
C HIS A 1008 16.15 -0.68 -3.24
N ASN A 1009 15.63 -1.50 -2.33
CA ASN A 1009 14.75 -2.61 -2.70
C ASN A 1009 13.36 -2.12 -3.16
N TYR A 1010 12.84 -1.03 -2.58
CA TYR A 1010 11.62 -0.38 -3.07
C TYR A 1010 11.75 0.07 -4.53
N ARG A 1011 12.87 0.74 -4.88
CA ARG A 1011 13.13 1.22 -6.24
C ARG A 1011 13.32 0.06 -7.23
N LYS A 1012 13.99 -1.03 -6.82
CA LYS A 1012 14.12 -2.25 -7.64
C LYS A 1012 12.78 -2.90 -7.96
N VAL A 1013 11.91 -3.10 -6.96
CA VAL A 1013 10.57 -3.67 -7.19
C VAL A 1013 9.75 -2.77 -8.11
N MET A 1014 9.84 -1.45 -7.92
CA MET A 1014 9.19 -0.45 -8.76
C MET A 1014 9.62 -0.55 -10.24
N ASP A 1015 10.92 -0.58 -10.53
CA ASP A 1015 11.45 -0.79 -11.89
C ASP A 1015 11.02 -2.15 -12.46
N PHE A 1016 11.17 -3.22 -11.67
CA PHE A 1016 10.80 -4.56 -12.08
C PHE A 1016 9.32 -4.66 -12.46
N ARG A 1017 8.41 -4.09 -11.64
CA ARG A 1017 6.96 -4.11 -11.88
C ARG A 1017 6.55 -3.28 -13.10
N GLN A 1018 7.23 -2.17 -13.39
CA GLN A 1018 7.01 -1.40 -14.62
C GLN A 1018 7.48 -2.15 -15.87
N ALA A 1019 8.63 -2.82 -15.81
CA ALA A 1019 9.15 -3.62 -16.93
C ALA A 1019 8.40 -4.95 -17.11
N ASN A 1020 7.84 -5.52 -16.04
CA ASN A 1020 7.19 -6.84 -16.00
C ASN A 1020 5.75 -6.73 -15.45
N PRO A 1021 4.81 -6.04 -16.14
CA PRO A 1021 3.44 -5.84 -15.66
C PRO A 1021 2.76 -7.16 -15.27
N ASN A 1022 2.93 -8.20 -16.09
CA ASN A 1022 2.37 -9.54 -15.89
C ASN A 1022 3.33 -10.51 -15.16
N GLY A 1023 4.34 -10.01 -14.43
CA GLY A 1023 5.41 -10.83 -13.86
C GLY A 1023 6.45 -11.26 -14.89
N VAL A 1024 7.43 -12.08 -14.47
CA VAL A 1024 8.66 -12.39 -15.22
C VAL A 1024 8.40 -12.84 -16.67
N GLY A 1025 8.83 -12.02 -17.62
CA GLY A 1025 8.84 -12.33 -19.05
C GLY A 1025 7.45 -12.48 -19.69
N ASN A 1026 7.41 -12.34 -21.02
CA ASN A 1026 6.20 -12.60 -21.80
C ASN A 1026 6.04 -14.11 -22.03
N LEU A 1027 4.97 -14.70 -21.51
CA LEU A 1027 4.62 -16.08 -21.80
C LEU A 1027 4.14 -16.24 -23.25
N LEU A 1028 4.58 -17.31 -23.91
CA LEU A 1028 4.06 -17.70 -25.22
C LEU A 1028 2.61 -18.21 -25.10
N ALA A 1029 1.85 -18.12 -26.18
CA ALA A 1029 0.49 -18.65 -26.23
C ALA A 1029 0.46 -20.14 -25.83
N PRO A 1030 -0.52 -20.60 -25.02
CA PRO A 1030 -0.56 -22.00 -24.58
C PRO A 1030 -0.65 -22.98 -25.76
N THR A 1031 0.22 -23.99 -25.75
CA THR A 1031 0.27 -25.08 -26.75
C THR A 1031 0.33 -26.43 -26.05
N ARG A 1032 0.20 -27.53 -26.81
CA ARG A 1032 0.50 -28.85 -26.24
C ARG A 1032 1.98 -28.95 -25.91
N ALA A 1033 2.27 -29.23 -24.65
CA ALA A 1033 3.61 -29.39 -24.13
C ALA A 1033 3.76 -30.69 -23.35
N LEU A 1034 5.02 -31.06 -23.10
CA LEU A 1034 5.39 -31.97 -22.03
C LEU A 1034 6.00 -31.13 -20.90
N LEU A 1035 5.37 -31.18 -19.73
CA LEU A 1035 5.84 -30.52 -18.52
C LEU A 1035 6.85 -31.44 -17.84
N VAL A 1036 8.14 -31.10 -17.97
CA VAL A 1036 9.27 -31.87 -17.42
C VAL A 1036 9.84 -31.11 -16.23
N SER A 1037 10.06 -31.78 -15.10
CA SER A 1037 10.47 -31.12 -13.85
C SER A 1037 11.42 -31.97 -13.01
N GLY A 1038 12.09 -31.34 -12.05
CA GLY A 1038 13.01 -31.99 -11.12
C GLY A 1038 13.81 -31.01 -10.29
N GLY A 1039 14.64 -31.54 -9.39
CA GLY A 1039 15.62 -30.81 -8.59
C GLY A 1039 17.06 -31.22 -8.94
N ILE A 1040 18.01 -30.33 -8.68
CA ILE A 1040 19.45 -30.51 -8.88
C ILE A 1040 20.13 -30.14 -7.56
N ALA A 1041 20.98 -31.02 -7.06
CA ALA A 1041 21.65 -30.87 -5.78
C ALA A 1041 23.07 -31.46 -5.82
N ALA A 1042 23.80 -31.37 -4.70
CA ALA A 1042 25.19 -31.77 -4.60
C ALA A 1042 25.44 -33.27 -4.92
N ASP A 1043 24.44 -34.13 -4.74
CA ASP A 1043 24.46 -35.57 -5.03
C ASP A 1043 24.11 -35.92 -6.49
N GLY A 1044 23.25 -35.15 -7.16
CA GLY A 1044 22.90 -35.39 -8.56
C GLY A 1044 21.75 -34.56 -9.13
N ILE A 1045 21.15 -35.09 -10.21
CA ILE A 1045 19.93 -34.58 -10.84
C ILE A 1045 18.79 -35.56 -10.53
N THR A 1046 17.63 -35.04 -10.13
CA THR A 1046 16.39 -35.81 -9.98
C THR A 1046 15.43 -35.47 -11.13
N LEU A 1047 14.54 -36.41 -11.48
CA LEU A 1047 13.60 -36.24 -12.59
C LEU A 1047 12.21 -36.74 -12.19
N ASP A 1048 11.29 -35.80 -11.99
CA ASP A 1048 9.90 -36.06 -11.65
C ASP A 1048 9.14 -36.72 -12.82
N PRO A 1049 8.03 -37.44 -12.55
CA PRO A 1049 7.13 -37.94 -13.58
C PRO A 1049 6.56 -36.79 -14.43
N ALA A 1050 6.83 -36.81 -15.74
CA ALA A 1050 6.40 -35.74 -16.63
C ALA A 1050 4.91 -35.82 -17.00
N PHE A 1051 4.27 -34.67 -17.26
CA PHE A 1051 2.86 -34.57 -17.60
C PHE A 1051 2.62 -33.98 -19.00
N SER A 1052 1.66 -34.55 -19.72
CA SER A 1052 1.17 -34.04 -21.01
C SER A 1052 0.02 -33.07 -20.75
N VAL A 1053 0.25 -31.79 -21.06
CA VAL A 1053 -0.67 -30.68 -20.72
C VAL A 1053 -0.74 -29.64 -21.85
N THR A 1054 -1.72 -28.75 -21.78
CA THR A 1054 -1.69 -27.47 -22.50
C THR A 1054 -1.07 -26.43 -21.57
N ALA A 1055 0.06 -25.84 -21.96
CA ALA A 1055 0.80 -24.87 -21.16
C ALA A 1055 1.47 -23.83 -22.09
N SER A 1056 1.81 -22.66 -21.56
CA SER A 1056 2.70 -21.72 -22.25
C SER A 1056 4.09 -22.37 -22.40
N PRO A 1057 4.58 -22.65 -23.62
CA PRO A 1057 5.84 -23.33 -23.79
C PRO A 1057 7.02 -22.45 -23.37
N ALA A 1058 8.09 -23.10 -22.89
CA ALA A 1058 9.33 -22.42 -22.60
C ALA A 1058 9.95 -21.83 -23.88
N THR A 1059 10.76 -20.77 -23.73
CA THR A 1059 11.65 -20.29 -24.78
C THR A 1059 12.92 -21.16 -24.83
N ALA A 1060 13.47 -21.40 -26.02
CA ALA A 1060 14.68 -22.22 -26.17
C ALA A 1060 15.93 -21.44 -25.73
N ASP A 1061 16.64 -21.94 -24.73
CA ASP A 1061 17.87 -21.32 -24.23
C ASP A 1061 19.10 -21.93 -24.92
N ALA A 1062 19.62 -21.24 -25.93
CA ALA A 1062 20.81 -21.69 -26.67
C ALA A 1062 22.10 -21.75 -25.82
N ARG A 1063 22.14 -21.09 -24.65
CA ARG A 1063 23.29 -21.04 -23.73
C ARG A 1063 23.13 -21.95 -22.50
N GLY A 1064 21.96 -22.52 -22.29
CA GLY A 1064 21.58 -23.18 -21.03
C GLY A 1064 22.55 -24.23 -20.52
N THR A 1065 22.70 -24.30 -19.20
CA THR A 1065 23.63 -25.25 -18.55
C THR A 1065 23.17 -26.70 -18.66
N HIS A 1066 21.90 -26.96 -19.00
CA HIS A 1066 21.30 -28.29 -19.01
C HIS A 1066 20.53 -28.61 -20.31
N VAL A 1067 20.33 -29.91 -20.55
CA VAL A 1067 19.65 -30.45 -21.74
C VAL A 1067 18.64 -31.54 -21.33
N ILE A 1068 17.40 -31.39 -21.80
CA ILE A 1068 16.35 -32.41 -21.78
C ILE A 1068 16.36 -33.14 -23.12
N GLU A 1069 16.30 -34.47 -23.10
CA GLU A 1069 16.12 -35.29 -24.31
C GLU A 1069 15.01 -36.32 -24.13
N GLY A 1070 14.23 -36.52 -25.18
CA GLY A 1070 13.28 -37.63 -25.30
C GLY A 1070 13.75 -38.64 -26.32
N PHE A 1071 13.55 -39.93 -26.05
CA PHE A 1071 13.93 -41.04 -26.93
C PHE A 1071 12.75 -41.98 -27.22
N ASP A 1072 12.79 -42.61 -28.41
CA ASP A 1072 11.87 -43.69 -28.81
C ASP A 1072 12.30 -45.07 -28.27
N ALA A 1073 11.49 -46.09 -28.55
CA ALA A 1073 11.74 -47.48 -28.14
C ALA A 1073 13.00 -48.11 -28.79
N ASN A 1074 13.55 -47.48 -29.83
CA ASN A 1074 14.81 -47.88 -30.47
C ASN A 1074 16.01 -47.05 -29.94
N ASN A 1075 15.80 -46.32 -28.83
CA ASN A 1075 16.75 -45.40 -28.22
C ASN A 1075 17.20 -44.25 -29.15
N ARG A 1076 16.39 -43.85 -30.13
CA ARG A 1076 16.65 -42.71 -31.03
C ARG A 1076 16.07 -41.42 -30.44
N PRO A 1077 16.79 -40.29 -30.48
CA PRO A 1077 16.26 -39.03 -29.97
C PRO A 1077 15.06 -38.56 -30.82
N VAL A 1078 13.96 -38.20 -30.16
CA VAL A 1078 12.74 -37.63 -30.76
C VAL A 1078 12.58 -36.13 -30.48
N PHE A 1079 13.26 -35.60 -29.46
CA PHE A 1079 13.51 -34.17 -29.27
C PHE A 1079 14.73 -33.95 -28.38
N THR A 1080 15.34 -32.76 -28.50
CA THR A 1080 16.37 -32.22 -27.61
C THR A 1080 15.97 -30.78 -27.27
N TRP A 1081 16.03 -30.40 -25.99
CA TRP A 1081 15.67 -29.07 -25.51
C TRP A 1081 16.70 -28.55 -24.51
N ARG A 1082 17.25 -27.36 -24.74
CA ARG A 1082 18.29 -26.75 -23.89
C ARG A 1082 17.68 -25.68 -22.99
N PHE A 1083 18.07 -25.68 -21.72
CA PHE A 1083 17.51 -24.83 -20.67
C PHE A 1083 18.56 -24.48 -19.61
N SER A 1084 18.31 -23.40 -18.87
CA SER A 1084 18.95 -23.14 -17.58
C SER A 1084 17.96 -23.51 -16.47
N PRO A 1085 18.36 -24.25 -15.42
CA PRO A 1085 17.58 -24.37 -14.20
C PRO A 1085 17.54 -23.03 -13.45
N TYR A 1086 16.74 -22.95 -12.40
CA TYR A 1086 16.70 -21.81 -11.49
C TYR A 1086 17.16 -22.22 -10.09
N ARG A 1087 18.00 -21.42 -9.45
CA ARG A 1087 18.28 -21.56 -8.02
C ARG A 1087 16.99 -21.31 -7.25
N VAL A 1088 16.66 -22.16 -6.29
CA VAL A 1088 15.60 -21.87 -5.31
C VAL A 1088 16.20 -20.93 -4.27
N ASP A 1089 15.52 -19.85 -3.92
CA ASP A 1089 15.89 -18.96 -2.83
C ASP A 1089 15.68 -19.63 -1.45
N ASP A 1090 16.33 -19.11 -0.40
CA ASP A 1090 16.55 -19.71 0.93
C ASP A 1090 17.17 -21.13 1.00
N ALA A 1091 17.18 -21.89 -0.10
CA ALA A 1091 17.72 -23.23 -0.16
C ALA A 1091 19.24 -23.27 0.14
N ARG A 1092 19.62 -24.25 0.95
CA ARG A 1092 21.01 -24.51 1.38
C ARG A 1092 21.85 -24.95 0.18
N SER A 1093 23.06 -24.42 0.04
CA SER A 1093 24.13 -24.87 -0.88
C SER A 1093 23.69 -25.32 -2.28
N GLU A 1094 23.60 -24.35 -3.21
CA GLU A 1094 23.47 -24.58 -4.68
C GLU A 1094 22.32 -25.52 -5.12
N GLN A 1095 21.26 -25.69 -4.32
CA GLN A 1095 20.05 -26.39 -4.76
C GLN A 1095 19.32 -25.57 -5.85
N GLU A 1096 19.19 -26.19 -7.02
CA GLU A 1096 18.44 -25.66 -8.17
C GLU A 1096 17.24 -26.56 -8.49
N ALA A 1097 16.26 -26.02 -9.20
CA ALA A 1097 15.12 -26.77 -9.69
C ALA A 1097 14.77 -26.37 -11.14
N PHE A 1098 13.90 -27.15 -11.77
CA PHE A 1098 13.37 -26.83 -13.09
C PHE A 1098 11.93 -27.31 -13.27
N VAL A 1099 11.15 -26.52 -14.02
CA VAL A 1099 9.83 -26.87 -14.54
C VAL A 1099 9.73 -26.30 -15.95
N VAL A 1100 9.86 -27.17 -16.96
CA VAL A 1100 10.00 -26.79 -18.37
C VAL A 1100 8.87 -27.39 -19.18
N ALA A 1101 7.97 -26.54 -19.69
CA ALA A 1101 6.99 -26.91 -20.70
C ALA A 1101 7.66 -27.00 -22.09
N VAL A 1102 8.09 -28.20 -22.49
CA VAL A 1102 8.69 -28.46 -23.81
C VAL A 1102 7.56 -28.60 -24.86
N PRO A 1103 7.46 -27.71 -25.87
CA PRO A 1103 6.42 -27.81 -26.90
C PRO A 1103 6.62 -29.05 -27.77
N MET A 1104 5.57 -29.85 -28.00
CA MET A 1104 5.67 -31.03 -28.88
C MET A 1104 4.35 -31.47 -29.52
N SER A 1105 4.47 -32.06 -30.71
CA SER A 1105 3.33 -32.68 -31.40
C SER A 1105 2.87 -33.96 -30.70
N GLU A 1106 1.59 -34.31 -30.88
CA GLU A 1106 1.07 -35.59 -30.38
C GLU A 1106 1.84 -36.80 -30.96
N ALA A 1107 2.21 -36.76 -32.25
CA ALA A 1107 2.98 -37.83 -32.88
C ALA A 1107 4.43 -37.96 -32.33
N THR A 1108 5.01 -36.87 -31.83
CA THR A 1108 6.28 -36.89 -31.09
C THR A 1108 6.08 -37.50 -29.71
N GLN A 1109 5.02 -37.06 -29.00
CA GLN A 1109 4.71 -37.48 -27.64
C GLN A 1109 4.30 -38.97 -27.55
N GLN A 1110 3.60 -39.50 -28.56
CA GLN A 1110 3.26 -40.93 -28.64
C GLN A 1110 4.50 -41.84 -28.79
N LYS A 1111 5.56 -41.37 -29.47
CA LYS A 1111 6.81 -42.12 -29.64
C LYS A 1111 7.71 -42.15 -28.40
N LEU A 1112 7.52 -41.19 -27.48
CA LEU A 1112 8.39 -41.01 -26.32
C LEU A 1112 8.25 -42.17 -25.32
N VAL A 1113 9.35 -42.85 -25.00
CA VAL A 1113 9.39 -43.88 -23.95
C VAL A 1113 10.49 -43.68 -22.91
N ARG A 1114 11.47 -42.81 -23.17
CA ARG A 1114 12.54 -42.48 -22.22
C ARG A 1114 12.84 -40.99 -22.26
N LEU A 1115 12.88 -40.35 -21.09
CA LEU A 1115 13.41 -39.01 -20.89
C LEU A 1115 14.82 -39.08 -20.29
N SER A 1116 15.63 -38.07 -20.57
CA SER A 1116 16.89 -37.81 -19.90
C SER A 1116 17.03 -36.31 -19.62
N VAL A 1117 17.63 -35.94 -18.48
CA VAL A 1117 18.11 -34.58 -18.20
C VAL A 1117 19.59 -34.68 -17.82
N ARG A 1118 20.44 -33.82 -18.39
CA ARG A 1118 21.88 -33.78 -18.09
C ARG A 1118 22.45 -32.37 -18.14
N GLU A 1119 23.65 -32.22 -17.60
CA GLU A 1119 24.53 -31.08 -17.85
C GLU A 1119 24.92 -30.98 -19.34
N ALA A 1120 24.99 -29.77 -19.88
CA ALA A 1120 25.31 -29.50 -21.28
C ALA A 1120 26.83 -29.52 -21.59
N THR A 1121 27.68 -29.38 -20.56
CA THR A 1121 29.13 -29.22 -20.70
C THR A 1121 29.91 -30.02 -19.66
N GLY A 1122 29.90 -31.35 -19.80
CA GLY A 1122 30.86 -32.22 -19.12
C GLY A 1122 32.12 -32.40 -19.97
N ALA A 1123 33.30 -32.28 -19.37
CA ALA A 1123 34.52 -32.88 -19.94
C ALA A 1123 34.35 -34.42 -19.98
N PHE A 1124 35.09 -35.09 -20.87
CA PHE A 1124 34.95 -36.52 -21.17
C PHE A 1124 34.83 -37.42 -19.92
N GLY A 1125 33.61 -37.88 -19.62
CA GLY A 1125 33.37 -39.02 -18.72
C GLY A 1125 32.29 -38.87 -17.65
N SER A 1126 32.00 -37.66 -17.15
CA SER A 1126 31.25 -37.51 -15.89
C SER A 1126 30.24 -36.35 -15.84
N ALA A 1127 29.49 -36.12 -16.93
CA ALA A 1127 28.32 -35.23 -16.87
C ALA A 1127 27.21 -35.87 -16.03
N ARG A 1128 26.69 -35.15 -15.03
CA ARG A 1128 25.55 -35.60 -14.20
C ARG A 1128 24.31 -35.77 -15.08
N SER A 1129 23.56 -36.84 -14.86
CA SER A 1129 22.32 -37.09 -15.60
C SER A 1129 21.28 -37.90 -14.82
N ALA A 1130 20.02 -37.56 -15.05
CA ALA A 1130 18.86 -38.34 -14.64
C ALA A 1130 18.20 -38.98 -15.86
N VAL A 1131 17.67 -40.19 -15.72
CA VAL A 1131 16.94 -40.91 -16.78
C VAL A 1131 15.63 -41.46 -16.23
N ARG A 1132 14.54 -41.30 -17.00
CA ARG A 1132 13.22 -41.84 -16.64
C ARG A 1132 12.63 -42.58 -17.82
N THR A 1133 12.37 -43.88 -17.67
CA THR A 1133 11.75 -44.73 -18.70
C THR A 1133 10.28 -44.94 -18.35
N SER A 1134 9.41 -45.07 -19.36
CA SER A 1134 7.98 -45.28 -19.15
C SER A 1134 7.68 -46.66 -18.57
N ALA A 1135 6.68 -46.75 -17.70
CA ALA A 1135 6.23 -48.01 -17.11
C ALA A 1135 5.86 -49.06 -18.18
N LEU A 1136 5.28 -48.62 -19.31
CA LEU A 1136 4.95 -49.49 -20.45
C LEU A 1136 6.21 -50.08 -21.10
N ALA A 1137 7.29 -49.30 -21.27
CA ALA A 1137 8.54 -49.80 -21.85
C ALA A 1137 9.32 -50.69 -20.86
N MET A 1138 9.24 -50.41 -19.56
CA MET A 1138 9.76 -51.32 -18.52
C MET A 1138 9.02 -52.67 -18.55
N ALA A 1139 7.69 -52.66 -18.66
CA ALA A 1139 6.87 -53.87 -18.76
C ALA A 1139 7.12 -54.65 -20.07
N ALA A 1140 7.28 -53.97 -21.19
CA ALA A 1140 7.63 -54.60 -22.47
C ALA A 1140 8.99 -55.30 -22.43
N ASN A 1141 10.00 -54.66 -21.82
CA ASN A 1141 11.32 -55.27 -21.59
C ASN A 1141 11.27 -56.46 -20.60
N ALA A 1142 10.24 -56.52 -19.74
CA ALA A 1142 9.94 -57.65 -18.87
C ALA A 1142 9.04 -58.73 -19.52
N GLY A 1143 8.74 -58.62 -20.83
CA GLY A 1143 8.00 -59.62 -21.59
C GLY A 1143 6.48 -59.44 -21.65
N ALA A 1144 5.91 -58.36 -21.07
CA ALA A 1144 4.48 -58.07 -21.17
C ALA A 1144 4.12 -57.37 -22.49
N THR A 1145 3.26 -57.98 -23.30
CA THR A 1145 2.97 -57.55 -24.68
C THR A 1145 1.67 -56.77 -24.87
N THR A 1146 0.89 -56.54 -23.81
CA THR A 1146 -0.43 -55.90 -23.87
C THR A 1146 -0.42 -54.44 -23.39
N ALA A 1147 -1.34 -53.64 -23.92
CA ALA A 1147 -1.56 -52.29 -23.43
C ALA A 1147 -2.12 -52.31 -22.00
N ILE A 1148 -1.58 -51.45 -21.13
CA ILE A 1148 -2.04 -51.29 -19.74
C ILE A 1148 -3.52 -50.89 -19.75
N PRO A 1149 -4.44 -51.68 -19.14
CA PRO A 1149 -5.86 -51.35 -19.09
C PRO A 1149 -6.14 -50.22 -18.10
N VAL A 1150 -7.20 -49.45 -18.32
CA VAL A 1150 -7.48 -48.21 -17.55
C VAL A 1150 -7.59 -48.47 -16.03
N ASN A 1151 -8.17 -49.60 -15.62
CA ASN A 1151 -8.29 -50.02 -14.23
C ASN A 1151 -6.95 -50.42 -13.56
N ALA A 1152 -5.88 -50.60 -14.32
CA ALA A 1152 -4.52 -50.75 -13.80
C ALA A 1152 -3.77 -49.40 -13.75
N MET A 1153 -4.22 -48.39 -14.51
CA MET A 1153 -3.69 -47.02 -14.46
C MET A 1153 -4.25 -46.23 -13.27
N ALA A 1154 -5.56 -46.32 -13.01
CA ALA A 1154 -6.23 -45.71 -11.86
C ALA A 1154 -7.58 -46.36 -11.57
N GLN A 1155 -8.07 -46.22 -10.33
CA GLN A 1155 -9.40 -46.67 -9.88
C GLN A 1155 -10.03 -45.63 -8.95
N LEU A 1156 -11.35 -45.47 -9.06
CA LEU A 1156 -12.14 -44.68 -8.11
C LEU A 1156 -12.91 -45.60 -7.17
N ARG A 1157 -12.82 -45.35 -5.88
CA ARG A 1157 -13.55 -46.05 -4.82
C ARG A 1157 -14.50 -45.07 -4.15
N ARG A 1158 -15.79 -45.40 -4.12
CA ARG A 1158 -16.84 -44.61 -3.46
C ARG A 1158 -17.44 -45.44 -2.33
N SER A 1159 -17.41 -44.93 -1.10
CA SER A 1159 -17.98 -45.63 0.07
C SER A 1159 -18.25 -44.65 1.21
N GLY A 1160 -19.41 -44.76 1.88
CA GLY A 1160 -19.73 -43.95 3.06
C GLY A 1160 -19.64 -42.44 2.85
N GLY A 1161 -19.97 -41.94 1.66
CA GLY A 1161 -19.84 -40.52 1.28
C GLY A 1161 -18.43 -40.09 0.87
N ARG A 1162 -17.41 -40.95 1.02
CA ARG A 1162 -16.04 -40.67 0.57
C ARG A 1162 -15.82 -41.06 -0.89
N THR A 1163 -14.95 -40.32 -1.57
CA THR A 1163 -14.38 -40.67 -2.87
C THR A 1163 -12.86 -40.71 -2.77
N GLU A 1164 -12.29 -41.88 -2.99
CA GLU A 1164 -10.86 -42.16 -2.96
C GLU A 1164 -10.37 -42.53 -4.37
N LEU A 1165 -9.29 -41.91 -4.81
CA LEU A 1165 -8.60 -42.24 -6.06
C LEU A 1165 -7.36 -43.07 -5.71
N THR A 1166 -7.26 -44.28 -6.26
CA THR A 1166 -6.10 -45.17 -6.06
C THR A 1166 -5.45 -45.55 -7.38
N TRP A 1167 -4.13 -45.75 -7.36
CA TRP A 1167 -3.36 -46.23 -8.51
C TRP A 1167 -2.10 -46.97 -8.04
N SER A 1168 -1.40 -47.65 -8.96
CA SER A 1168 -0.10 -48.26 -8.68
C SER A 1168 1.03 -47.32 -9.12
N PRO A 1169 1.89 -46.81 -8.22
CA PRO A 1169 3.03 -45.96 -8.61
C PRO A 1169 4.03 -46.65 -9.54
N ALA A 1170 4.08 -47.99 -9.56
CA ALA A 1170 4.91 -48.75 -10.49
C ALA A 1170 4.37 -48.72 -11.94
N VAL A 1171 3.06 -48.55 -12.11
CA VAL A 1171 2.37 -48.47 -13.41
C VAL A 1171 2.15 -47.00 -13.82
N SER A 1172 1.95 -46.13 -12.85
CA SER A 1172 1.59 -44.73 -13.03
C SER A 1172 2.27 -43.86 -11.97
N PRO A 1173 3.54 -43.46 -12.18
CA PRO A 1173 4.36 -42.82 -11.13
C PRO A 1173 3.86 -41.47 -10.59
N ALA A 1174 2.89 -40.82 -11.25
CA ALA A 1174 2.16 -39.69 -10.69
C ALA A 1174 0.77 -39.52 -11.32
N VAL A 1175 -0.12 -38.83 -10.61
CA VAL A 1175 -1.42 -38.39 -11.11
C VAL A 1175 -1.60 -36.90 -10.80
N MET A 1176 -2.10 -36.15 -11.79
CA MET A 1176 -2.56 -34.78 -11.67
C MET A 1176 -4.08 -34.77 -11.89
N VAL A 1177 -4.84 -34.19 -10.96
CA VAL A 1177 -6.30 -34.10 -11.03
C VAL A 1177 -6.70 -32.67 -11.40
N ARG A 1178 -7.55 -32.52 -12.42
CA ARG A 1178 -7.96 -31.20 -12.96
C ARG A 1178 -9.47 -31.07 -13.04
N ASP A 1179 -10.00 -29.93 -12.63
CA ASP A 1179 -11.40 -29.55 -12.84
C ASP A 1179 -11.62 -29.04 -14.27
N ARG A 1180 -12.54 -29.65 -15.03
CA ARG A 1180 -12.83 -29.25 -16.42
C ARG A 1180 -13.58 -27.93 -16.55
N THR A 1181 -14.29 -27.51 -15.50
CA THR A 1181 -15.14 -26.32 -15.50
C THR A 1181 -14.35 -25.07 -15.14
N THR A 1182 -13.47 -25.15 -14.13
CA THR A 1182 -12.61 -24.03 -13.72
C THR A 1182 -11.25 -24.04 -14.42
N GLY A 1183 -10.84 -25.20 -14.95
CA GLY A 1183 -9.50 -25.41 -15.49
C GLY A 1183 -8.42 -25.61 -14.43
N GLU A 1184 -8.76 -25.68 -13.14
CA GLU A 1184 -7.79 -25.72 -12.02
C GLU A 1184 -7.24 -27.12 -11.73
N VAL A 1185 -5.97 -27.20 -11.34
CA VAL A 1185 -5.32 -28.46 -10.88
C VAL A 1185 -5.55 -28.66 -9.39
N ILE A 1186 -6.58 -29.41 -9.03
CA ILE A 1186 -7.05 -29.55 -7.65
C ILE A 1186 -6.24 -30.57 -6.81
N ALA A 1187 -5.50 -31.49 -7.43
CA ALA A 1187 -4.63 -32.40 -6.71
C ALA A 1187 -3.40 -32.86 -7.50
N LEU A 1188 -2.31 -33.16 -6.78
CA LEU A 1188 -1.09 -33.79 -7.29
C LEU A 1188 -0.69 -34.95 -6.36
N GLY A 1189 -0.46 -36.13 -6.94
CA GLY A 1189 -0.06 -37.32 -6.18
C GLY A 1189 1.02 -38.17 -6.85
N ARG A 1190 1.86 -38.80 -6.04
CA ARG A 1190 2.98 -39.69 -6.43
C ARG A 1190 3.03 -41.03 -5.64
N THR A 1191 2.24 -41.17 -4.57
CA THR A 1191 2.29 -42.28 -3.59
C THR A 1191 1.33 -43.44 -3.85
N GLY A 1192 0.27 -43.23 -4.65
CA GLY A 1192 -0.71 -44.26 -5.00
C GLY A 1192 -2.13 -44.04 -4.46
N THR A 1193 -2.38 -43.02 -3.64
CA THR A 1193 -3.73 -42.68 -3.14
C THR A 1193 -3.92 -41.17 -3.01
N LEU A 1194 -5.11 -40.67 -3.37
CA LEU A 1194 -5.59 -39.31 -3.12
C LEU A 1194 -7.03 -39.38 -2.58
N ASP A 1195 -7.36 -38.57 -1.57
CA ASP A 1195 -8.74 -38.38 -1.13
C ASP A 1195 -9.35 -37.20 -1.88
N LEU A 1196 -10.51 -37.42 -2.51
CA LEU A 1196 -11.22 -36.45 -3.34
C LEU A 1196 -12.61 -36.14 -2.78
N SER A 1197 -12.92 -36.57 -1.55
CA SER A 1197 -14.27 -36.51 -0.95
C SER A 1197 -14.84 -35.09 -0.84
N GLN A 1198 -13.99 -34.07 -0.76
CA GLN A 1198 -14.37 -32.65 -0.71
C GLN A 1198 -14.89 -32.09 -2.05
N PHE A 1199 -14.68 -32.78 -3.17
CA PHE A 1199 -15.05 -32.30 -4.51
C PHE A 1199 -16.40 -32.89 -4.95
N GLY A 1200 -17.52 -32.35 -4.46
CA GLY A 1200 -18.85 -32.97 -4.61
C GLY A 1200 -19.28 -33.38 -6.04
N ALA A 1201 -18.84 -32.65 -7.07
CA ALA A 1201 -19.13 -32.92 -8.48
C ALA A 1201 -17.95 -33.62 -9.19
N ILE A 1202 -17.56 -34.81 -8.72
CA ILE A 1202 -16.36 -35.54 -9.18
C ILE A 1202 -16.38 -35.89 -10.68
N GLU A 1203 -17.55 -36.03 -11.30
CA GLU A 1203 -17.68 -36.25 -12.75
C GLU A 1203 -17.18 -35.08 -13.59
N ARG A 1204 -16.97 -33.87 -13.04
CA ARG A 1204 -16.30 -32.77 -13.75
C ARG A 1204 -14.79 -32.92 -13.86
N LEU A 1205 -14.17 -33.91 -13.19
CA LEU A 1205 -12.72 -34.02 -13.09
C LEU A 1205 -12.09 -34.87 -14.22
N ASP A 1206 -10.91 -34.43 -14.67
CA ASP A 1206 -9.96 -35.17 -15.49
C ASP A 1206 -8.79 -35.68 -14.63
N LEU A 1207 -8.27 -36.87 -14.96
CA LEU A 1207 -7.04 -37.42 -14.39
C LEU A 1207 -5.94 -37.44 -15.45
N HIS A 1208 -4.89 -36.65 -15.30
CA HIS A 1208 -3.67 -36.77 -16.09
C HIS A 1208 -2.74 -37.77 -15.38
N VAL A 1209 -2.77 -39.03 -15.82
CA VAL A 1209 -2.03 -40.15 -15.23
C VAL A 1209 -0.70 -40.33 -15.97
N SER A 1210 0.42 -40.05 -15.30
CA SER A 1210 1.76 -40.13 -15.89
C SER A 1210 2.26 -41.57 -15.97
N ASP A 1211 2.83 -41.96 -17.12
CA ASP A 1211 3.58 -43.20 -17.28
C ASP A 1211 5.06 -43.07 -16.85
N GLY A 1212 5.45 -41.88 -16.37
CA GLY A 1212 6.81 -41.50 -16.03
C GLY A 1212 7.50 -40.63 -17.08
N THR A 1213 7.03 -40.61 -18.33
CA THR A 1213 7.61 -39.81 -19.43
C THR A 1213 6.60 -38.91 -20.15
N LYS A 1214 5.31 -39.20 -20.00
CA LYS A 1214 4.15 -38.46 -20.53
C LYS A 1214 2.91 -38.88 -19.73
N SER A 1215 1.77 -38.22 -19.91
CA SER A 1215 0.53 -38.65 -19.25
C SER A 1215 -0.61 -38.98 -20.22
N ALA A 1216 -1.38 -40.00 -19.88
CA ALA A 1216 -2.71 -40.21 -20.45
C ALA A 1216 -3.72 -39.36 -19.68
N ARG A 1217 -4.62 -38.67 -20.38
CA ARG A 1217 -5.85 -38.13 -19.78
C ARG A 1217 -6.82 -39.30 -19.60
N LEU A 1218 -7.49 -39.35 -18.45
CA LEU A 1218 -8.66 -40.17 -18.20
C LEU A 1218 -9.82 -39.25 -17.79
N VAL A 1219 -11.04 -39.55 -18.22
CA VAL A 1219 -12.26 -38.81 -17.92
C VAL A 1219 -13.18 -39.70 -17.06
N ILE A 1220 -13.84 -39.10 -16.08
CA ILE A 1220 -14.86 -39.78 -15.27
C ILE A 1220 -16.20 -39.75 -16.03
N ASP A 1221 -16.74 -40.93 -16.31
CA ASP A 1221 -18.03 -41.12 -16.97
C ASP A 1221 -19.17 -40.75 -16.01
N ALA A 1222 -19.96 -39.73 -16.35
CA ALA A 1222 -21.02 -39.20 -15.49
C ALA A 1222 -22.19 -40.19 -15.28
N THR A 1223 -22.39 -41.16 -16.16
CA THR A 1223 -23.49 -42.15 -16.10
C THR A 1223 -23.13 -43.42 -15.35
N THR A 1224 -21.86 -43.80 -15.31
CA THR A 1224 -21.38 -45.08 -14.74
C THR A 1224 -20.35 -44.91 -13.61
N GLY A 1225 -19.82 -43.70 -13.44
CA GLY A 1225 -18.72 -43.41 -12.51
C GLY A 1225 -17.37 -44.00 -12.90
N ALA A 1226 -17.30 -44.73 -14.02
CA ALA A 1226 -16.09 -45.42 -14.49
C ALA A 1226 -15.09 -44.47 -15.15
N LEU A 1227 -13.82 -44.84 -15.13
CA LEU A 1227 -12.76 -44.13 -15.85
C LEU A 1227 -12.69 -44.61 -17.30
N ARG A 1228 -12.65 -43.65 -18.24
CA ARG A 1228 -12.36 -43.88 -19.67
C ARG A 1228 -11.12 -43.08 -20.08
N ARG A 1229 -10.44 -43.49 -21.14
CA ARG A 1229 -9.27 -42.81 -21.72
C ARG A 1229 -9.68 -42.05 -22.98
#